data_AF-A0A8U0QFA9-F1
#
_entry.id   AF-A0A8U0QFA9-F1
#
_cell.length_a   1.000
_cell.length_b   1.000
_cell.length_c   1.000
_cell.angle_alpha   90.00
_cell.angle_beta   90.00
_cell.angle_gamma   90.00
#
_symmetry.space_group_name_H-M   'P 1'
#
loop_
_entity.id
_entity.type
_entity.pdbx_description
1 polymer ?
#
loop_
_entity_poly.entity_id
_entity_poly.type
_entity_poly.pdbx_seq_one_letter_code
_entity_poly.pdbx_strand_id
1 'polypeptide(L)'
;MSVKAFELVPAVERELLMGDKARINIECIECCGKHLYVGTNDCFIHHFLLEEHATTKGMLSYTVQKLLFKYLGLKKPVEALKAASALERIIVLCDATVSVVDMITLEPVPSGGAKIKGVAAFCVNENPVNGDPFCVEIGVISARRRTVQIYMVYEDRVQLVKEVNTPEQPCAVSLDGYFLCLALSTQYMILNYSTGAAQDLFPYDSEERKPIVKRIGREEFLLAAPGGLGMFANAEGISQRAPVNWSESVIGAAVCFPYVVALDEGFVTVHSMLDQQLKQTLSFRDGHILQDFEGKVVLASTKAVYVLVPLPLERQIQELLAGHRVEEALALTEGARRNIPKDKFQILHKRILQQAGFIQFGQLQFLEAKEHFRTGQLDVRELISLYPLLLPASSSFTRCHPPLHEFADLNHLAQGDQEKVQRCKRFLITYLGEVRSTEGANGCREDVDTALLKLYAEQDHESLLDLLASPNACLLADSAPWLEKHHKYFALGLLYHYNGQDSAALQLWVRVVNGDLQDSTRSDLYDYIVDFLSFCSNPDLVWKYADWALQRDQTVGVQIFTRRPVGQDQVKEQKDQVNPDDVITYLGKHSQALLLYLEHLVLGRRIQKEKLHTHLAVQYTDRVLSLLSQSPTVDQQVSIARDKLQLLLRESSLYRVQLLLGKIQECDQLFLERATLHGKLEEHDKALHILVHQLKDFPAAEAYCVWGSASRDPAYQQRLFHLLLEVYLDRDLPSSTGSGELEMAAVDLLNRHGEVFDAVRVLDLLPEGWSLQLLRPFLGRALRGSMHAFRTSQVALGLARSENLQLQHDRLKQKRSPVLVSEKKGCVLCHNTFSEPDCVCLPGGVPVHTHCAAQRVVRDSPTRRQLANSNNHT
;
A
#
# COMPACT_ATOMS: atom_id res chain seq x y z
N MET A 1 -8.36 -43.01 -12.19
CA MET A 1 -9.77 -42.56 -12.04
C MET A 1 -9.77 -41.45 -11.03
N SER A 2 -10.20 -40.28 -11.47
CA SER A 2 -9.73 -39.02 -10.92
C SER A 2 -10.86 -38.33 -10.14
N VAL A 3 -12.09 -38.34 -10.67
CA VAL A 3 -13.32 -37.85 -10.05
C VAL A 3 -14.51 -38.61 -10.64
N LYS A 4 -15.54 -38.90 -9.85
CA LYS A 4 -16.82 -39.38 -10.39
C LYS A 4 -17.59 -38.16 -10.90
N ALA A 5 -17.73 -38.04 -12.22
CA ALA A 5 -18.43 -36.92 -12.86
C ALA A 5 -19.89 -37.25 -13.16
N PHE A 6 -20.18 -38.50 -13.49
CA PHE A 6 -21.51 -38.97 -13.87
C PHE A 6 -21.92 -40.24 -13.11
N GLU A 7 -23.23 -40.40 -13.01
CA GLU A 7 -23.89 -41.60 -12.55
C GLU A 7 -24.71 -42.20 -13.70
N LEU A 8 -24.50 -43.48 -13.98
CA LEU A 8 -25.26 -44.19 -15.01
C LEU A 8 -26.58 -44.69 -14.42
N VAL A 9 -27.70 -44.17 -14.91
CA VAL A 9 -29.03 -44.49 -14.41
C VAL A 9 -29.85 -45.13 -15.54
N PRO A 10 -30.46 -46.32 -15.33
CA PRO A 10 -31.38 -46.89 -16.30
C PRO A 10 -32.63 -46.00 -16.42
N ALA A 11 -33.04 -45.71 -17.64
CA ALA A 11 -34.27 -44.96 -17.92
C ALA A 11 -35.33 -45.87 -18.53
N VAL A 12 -35.06 -46.46 -19.70
CA VAL A 12 -36.02 -47.34 -20.37
C VAL A 12 -35.48 -48.76 -20.38
N GLU A 13 -36.12 -49.64 -19.64
CA GLU A 13 -35.78 -51.05 -19.62
C GLU A 13 -36.38 -51.79 -20.82
N ARG A 14 -35.79 -52.95 -21.11
CA ARG A 14 -36.18 -53.81 -22.24
C ARG A 14 -37.66 -54.16 -22.27
N GLU A 15 -38.26 -54.42 -21.11
CA GLU A 15 -39.64 -54.87 -20.98
C GLU A 15 -40.64 -53.81 -21.50
N LEU A 16 -40.38 -52.54 -21.21
CA LEU A 16 -41.21 -51.39 -21.62
C LEU A 16 -41.17 -51.14 -23.14
N LEU A 17 -40.01 -51.43 -23.77
CA LEU A 17 -39.80 -51.27 -25.20
C LEU A 17 -40.37 -52.45 -26.00
N MET A 18 -39.98 -53.68 -25.65
CA MET A 18 -40.03 -54.81 -26.57
C MET A 18 -40.93 -55.97 -26.11
N GLY A 19 -41.40 -55.95 -24.85
CA GLY A 19 -42.03 -57.13 -24.24
C GLY A 19 -41.17 -58.39 -24.44
N ASP A 20 -41.79 -59.51 -24.83
CA ASP A 20 -41.10 -60.79 -25.10
C ASP A 20 -40.49 -60.90 -26.51
N LYS A 21 -40.58 -59.89 -27.37
CA LYS A 21 -40.10 -59.98 -28.76
C LYS A 21 -38.57 -59.86 -28.82
N ALA A 22 -37.90 -61.00 -29.02
CA ALA A 22 -36.44 -61.10 -28.96
C ALA A 22 -35.64 -60.45 -30.11
N ARG A 23 -36.29 -59.92 -31.16
CA ARG A 23 -35.61 -59.44 -32.40
C ARG A 23 -35.67 -57.92 -32.63
N ILE A 24 -36.27 -57.16 -31.71
CA ILE A 24 -36.34 -55.71 -31.81
C ILE A 24 -35.04 -55.13 -31.25
N ASN A 25 -34.45 -54.14 -31.94
CA ASN A 25 -33.28 -53.40 -31.50
C ASN A 25 -33.56 -51.90 -31.58
N ILE A 26 -32.94 -51.14 -30.68
CA ILE A 26 -32.91 -49.67 -30.73
C ILE A 26 -31.89 -49.22 -31.77
N GLU A 27 -32.32 -48.42 -32.74
CA GLU A 27 -31.49 -47.91 -33.85
C GLU A 27 -31.15 -46.42 -33.68
N CYS A 28 -32.11 -45.63 -33.18
CA CYS A 28 -31.89 -44.20 -32.93
C CYS A 28 -32.73 -43.70 -31.75
N ILE A 29 -32.28 -42.60 -31.15
CA ILE A 29 -32.92 -41.97 -29.99
C ILE A 29 -32.90 -40.46 -30.19
N GLU A 30 -33.96 -39.81 -29.75
CA GLU A 30 -34.05 -38.36 -29.62
C GLU A 30 -34.72 -38.00 -28.31
N CYS A 31 -34.23 -36.96 -27.62
CA CYS A 31 -34.84 -36.46 -26.38
C CYS A 31 -35.13 -34.95 -26.52
N CYS A 32 -36.32 -34.54 -26.11
CA CYS A 32 -36.78 -33.15 -26.10
C CYS A 32 -37.44 -32.86 -24.75
N GLY A 33 -36.75 -32.13 -23.86
CA GLY A 33 -37.20 -31.90 -22.49
C GLY A 33 -37.42 -33.20 -21.69
N LYS A 34 -38.69 -33.53 -21.46
CA LYS A 34 -39.13 -34.77 -20.78
C LYS A 34 -39.56 -35.88 -21.74
N HIS A 35 -39.66 -35.60 -23.03
CA HIS A 35 -40.13 -36.56 -24.02
C HIS A 35 -38.95 -37.29 -24.66
N LEU A 36 -38.98 -38.62 -24.60
CA LEU A 36 -37.99 -39.49 -25.21
C LEU A 36 -38.63 -40.26 -26.35
N TYR A 37 -38.00 -40.21 -27.51
CA TYR A 37 -38.42 -40.90 -28.71
C TYR A 37 -37.37 -41.94 -29.08
N VAL A 38 -37.82 -43.18 -29.28
CA VAL A 38 -36.95 -44.32 -29.60
C VAL A 38 -37.40 -44.94 -30.92
N GLY A 39 -36.50 -44.96 -31.90
CA GLY A 39 -36.70 -45.60 -33.19
C GLY A 39 -36.13 -47.01 -33.20
N THR A 40 -36.89 -47.96 -33.73
CA THR A 40 -36.52 -49.38 -33.75
C THR A 40 -36.29 -49.93 -35.15
N ASN A 41 -35.62 -51.07 -35.21
CA ASN A 41 -35.35 -51.79 -36.47
C ASN A 41 -36.60 -52.32 -37.18
N ASP A 42 -37.71 -52.52 -36.46
CA ASP A 42 -39.01 -52.94 -36.99
C ASP A 42 -39.91 -51.76 -37.39
N CYS A 43 -39.35 -50.56 -37.53
CA CYS A 43 -40.01 -49.35 -38.03
C CYS A 43 -41.10 -48.79 -37.09
N PHE A 44 -40.89 -48.92 -35.79
CA PHE A 44 -41.70 -48.24 -34.79
C PHE A 44 -40.97 -47.01 -34.23
N ILE A 45 -41.75 -46.00 -33.91
CA ILE A 45 -41.34 -44.92 -33.01
C ILE A 45 -42.10 -45.11 -31.71
N HIS A 46 -41.37 -45.21 -30.61
CA HIS A 46 -41.92 -45.25 -29.26
C HIS A 46 -41.72 -43.90 -28.57
N HIS A 47 -42.78 -43.37 -27.98
CA HIS A 47 -42.79 -42.11 -27.23
C HIS A 47 -42.95 -42.39 -25.75
N PHE A 48 -42.00 -41.91 -24.97
CA PHE A 48 -41.97 -42.04 -23.52
C PHE A 48 -41.91 -40.66 -22.86
N LEU A 49 -42.50 -40.57 -21.67
CA LEU A 49 -42.32 -39.45 -20.75
C LEU A 49 -41.30 -39.86 -19.67
N LEU A 50 -40.21 -39.10 -19.59
CA LEU A 50 -39.17 -39.19 -18.56
C LEU A 50 -39.52 -38.21 -17.44
N GLU A 51 -39.92 -38.74 -16.29
CA GLU A 51 -40.08 -37.94 -15.07
C GLU A 51 -38.89 -38.16 -14.15
N GLU A 52 -38.22 -37.05 -13.82
CA GLU A 52 -37.04 -37.04 -12.98
C GLU A 52 -37.45 -36.90 -11.51
N HIS A 53 -36.97 -37.82 -10.68
CA HIS A 53 -37.24 -37.84 -9.24
C HIS A 53 -35.95 -38.06 -8.46
N ALA A 54 -35.72 -37.22 -7.45
CA ALA A 54 -34.62 -37.40 -6.51
C ALA A 54 -34.98 -38.48 -5.49
N THR A 55 -34.17 -39.54 -5.42
CA THR A 55 -34.28 -40.57 -4.38
C THR A 55 -33.95 -40.00 -3.00
N THR A 56 -34.30 -40.73 -1.93
CA THR A 56 -34.00 -40.35 -0.53
C THR A 56 -32.51 -40.15 -0.23
N LYS A 57 -31.61 -40.65 -1.10
CA LYS A 57 -30.16 -40.46 -1.02
C LYS A 57 -29.64 -39.28 -1.87
N GLY A 58 -30.54 -38.48 -2.45
CA GLY A 58 -30.19 -37.36 -3.34
C GLY A 58 -29.70 -37.79 -4.73
N MET A 59 -29.83 -39.08 -5.08
CA MET A 59 -29.49 -39.59 -6.41
C MET A 59 -30.69 -39.42 -7.33
N LEU A 60 -30.47 -38.87 -8.52
CA LEU A 60 -31.54 -38.71 -9.51
C LEU A 60 -31.88 -40.08 -10.12
N SER A 61 -33.18 -40.34 -10.24
CA SER A 61 -33.74 -41.54 -10.85
C SER A 61 -34.83 -41.11 -11.84
N TYR A 62 -35.06 -41.94 -12.85
CA TYR A 62 -36.08 -41.68 -13.86
C TYR A 62 -37.22 -42.67 -13.72
N THR A 63 -38.43 -42.15 -13.62
CA THR A 63 -39.65 -42.94 -13.82
C THR A 63 -40.12 -42.71 -15.25
N VAL A 64 -40.31 -43.82 -15.97
CA VAL A 64 -40.67 -43.77 -17.39
C VAL A 64 -42.09 -44.25 -17.60
N GLN A 65 -42.87 -43.43 -18.28
CA GLN A 65 -44.21 -43.79 -18.75
C GLN A 65 -44.22 -43.88 -20.28
N LYS A 66 -44.63 -45.02 -20.82
CA LYS A 66 -44.87 -45.18 -22.26
C LYS A 66 -46.19 -44.48 -22.63
N LEU A 67 -46.11 -43.45 -23.46
CA LEU A 67 -47.28 -42.67 -23.88
C LEU A 67 -47.90 -43.26 -25.15
N LEU A 68 -47.09 -43.39 -26.21
CA LEU A 68 -47.56 -43.83 -27.52
C LEU A 68 -46.51 -44.65 -28.26
N PHE A 69 -46.93 -45.45 -29.24
CA PHE A 69 -46.03 -46.04 -30.22
C PHE A 69 -46.73 -46.14 -31.57
N LYS A 70 -46.00 -45.88 -32.65
CA LYS A 70 -46.56 -45.84 -34.01
C LYS A 70 -45.69 -46.61 -34.99
N TYR A 71 -46.33 -47.44 -35.81
CA TYR A 71 -45.70 -48.10 -36.97
C TYR A 71 -45.74 -47.15 -38.18
N LEU A 72 -44.59 -46.89 -38.80
CA LEU A 72 -44.51 -45.97 -39.94
C LEU A 72 -44.87 -46.61 -41.30
N GLY A 73 -45.12 -47.93 -41.34
CA GLY A 73 -45.53 -48.61 -42.58
C GLY A 73 -44.39 -48.99 -43.52
N LEU A 74 -43.14 -48.66 -43.17
CA LEU A 74 -41.95 -48.98 -43.96
C LEU A 74 -41.30 -50.24 -43.35
N LYS A 75 -40.86 -51.21 -44.15
CA LYS A 75 -40.24 -52.46 -43.63
C LYS A 75 -38.74 -52.30 -43.35
N LYS A 76 -38.33 -51.08 -42.99
CA LYS A 76 -36.93 -50.65 -42.83
C LYS A 76 -36.75 -49.99 -41.47
N PRO A 77 -35.53 -50.03 -40.89
CA PRO A 77 -35.26 -49.42 -39.59
C PRO A 77 -35.53 -47.91 -39.62
N VAL A 78 -35.87 -47.35 -38.46
CA VAL A 78 -35.83 -45.89 -38.26
C VAL A 78 -34.37 -45.51 -38.00
N GLU A 79 -33.74 -44.86 -38.97
CA GLU A 79 -32.28 -44.63 -38.99
C GLU A 79 -31.87 -43.40 -38.15
N ALA A 80 -32.70 -42.36 -38.13
CA ALA A 80 -32.45 -41.17 -37.32
C ALA A 80 -33.75 -40.44 -36.95
N LEU A 81 -33.75 -39.87 -35.74
CA LEU A 81 -34.79 -39.00 -35.21
C LEU A 81 -34.14 -37.69 -34.78
N LYS A 82 -34.80 -36.56 -35.07
CA LYS A 82 -34.41 -35.24 -34.56
C LYS A 82 -35.65 -34.43 -34.16
N ALA A 83 -35.62 -33.80 -33.00
CA ALA A 83 -36.72 -33.00 -32.49
C ALA A 83 -36.63 -31.57 -33.04
N ALA A 84 -37.74 -31.09 -33.60
CA ALA A 84 -37.96 -29.70 -33.95
C ALA A 84 -38.92 -29.09 -32.92
N SER A 85 -38.41 -28.82 -31.71
CA SER A 85 -39.21 -28.43 -30.54
C SER A 85 -40.03 -27.16 -30.78
N ALA A 86 -39.47 -26.17 -31.49
CA ALA A 86 -40.17 -24.94 -31.87
C ALA A 86 -41.41 -25.16 -32.75
N LEU A 87 -41.48 -26.30 -33.45
CA LEU A 87 -42.59 -26.66 -34.33
C LEU A 87 -43.50 -27.75 -33.75
N GLU A 88 -43.17 -28.28 -32.56
CA GLU A 88 -43.79 -29.48 -31.99
C GLU A 88 -43.76 -30.69 -32.96
N ARG A 89 -42.70 -30.79 -33.77
CA ARG A 89 -42.53 -31.86 -34.77
C ARG A 89 -41.27 -32.70 -34.56
N ILE A 90 -41.28 -33.92 -35.06
CA ILE A 90 -40.12 -34.82 -35.12
C ILE A 90 -39.79 -35.09 -36.58
N ILE A 91 -38.53 -34.91 -36.91
CA ILE A 91 -37.97 -35.22 -38.22
C ILE A 91 -37.44 -36.65 -38.16
N VAL A 92 -37.95 -37.49 -39.05
CA VAL A 92 -37.72 -38.94 -39.07
C VAL A 92 -37.08 -39.33 -40.38
N LEU A 93 -35.92 -39.99 -40.32
CA LEU A 93 -35.29 -40.66 -41.46
C LEU A 93 -35.61 -42.15 -41.42
N CYS A 94 -36.29 -42.63 -42.45
CA CYS A 94 -36.55 -44.05 -42.66
C CYS A 94 -36.61 -44.35 -44.16
N ASP A 95 -35.98 -45.44 -44.61
CA ASP A 95 -35.93 -45.86 -46.02
C ASP A 95 -35.43 -44.74 -46.96
N ALA A 96 -34.29 -44.14 -46.61
CA ALA A 96 -33.67 -43.01 -47.32
C ALA A 96 -34.62 -41.81 -47.56
N THR A 97 -35.65 -41.66 -46.73
CA THR A 97 -36.67 -40.62 -46.84
C THR A 97 -36.82 -39.89 -45.51
N VAL A 98 -36.66 -38.56 -45.53
CA VAL A 98 -36.95 -37.70 -44.38
C VAL A 98 -38.42 -37.29 -44.44
N SER A 99 -39.12 -37.51 -43.34
CA SER A 99 -40.52 -37.14 -43.13
C SER A 99 -40.70 -36.44 -41.79
N VAL A 100 -41.74 -35.62 -41.67
CA VAL A 100 -42.04 -34.87 -40.45
C VAL A 100 -43.31 -35.45 -39.82
N VAL A 101 -43.23 -35.82 -38.55
CA VAL A 101 -44.35 -36.32 -37.75
C VAL A 101 -44.64 -35.40 -36.58
N ASP A 102 -45.86 -35.40 -36.09
CA ASP A 102 -46.25 -34.65 -34.90
C ASP A 102 -45.65 -35.25 -33.61
N MET A 103 -45.17 -34.41 -32.69
CA MET A 103 -44.50 -34.87 -31.46
C MET A 103 -45.42 -35.63 -30.49
N ILE A 104 -46.73 -35.36 -30.51
CA ILE A 104 -47.70 -35.89 -29.54
C ILE A 104 -48.40 -37.12 -30.12
N THR A 105 -48.88 -37.01 -31.36
CA THR A 105 -49.69 -38.05 -32.00
C THR A 105 -48.85 -39.04 -32.82
N LEU A 106 -47.59 -38.68 -33.14
CA LEU A 106 -46.72 -39.40 -34.08
C LEU A 106 -47.37 -39.63 -35.46
N GLU A 107 -48.35 -38.79 -35.83
CA GLU A 107 -48.96 -38.85 -37.15
C GLU A 107 -48.15 -38.03 -38.15
N PRO A 108 -48.01 -38.52 -39.40
CA PRO A 108 -47.33 -37.76 -40.44
C PRO A 108 -48.10 -36.47 -40.67
N VAL A 109 -47.40 -35.33 -40.59
CA VAL A 109 -48.00 -34.04 -40.85
C VAL A 109 -48.37 -33.99 -42.34
N PRO A 110 -49.59 -33.57 -42.71
CA PRO A 110 -49.97 -33.32 -44.09
C PRO A 110 -49.30 -32.04 -44.61
N SER A 111 -47.98 -31.93 -44.45
CA SER A 111 -47.17 -30.92 -45.12
C SER A 111 -47.34 -31.13 -46.63
N GLY A 112 -47.44 -30.06 -47.41
CA GLY A 112 -47.69 -30.11 -48.86
C GLY A 112 -46.62 -30.85 -49.70
N GLY A 113 -46.48 -32.16 -49.56
CA GLY A 113 -45.87 -33.08 -50.51
C GLY A 113 -44.37 -33.38 -50.41
N ALA A 114 -43.54 -32.62 -49.70
CA ALA A 114 -42.08 -32.80 -49.83
C ALA A 114 -41.48 -33.74 -48.77
N LYS A 115 -41.78 -35.04 -48.84
CA LYS A 115 -40.86 -36.05 -48.29
C LYS A 115 -39.51 -35.88 -49.00
N ILE A 116 -38.44 -35.61 -48.27
CA ILE A 116 -37.10 -35.47 -48.87
C ILE A 116 -36.60 -36.89 -49.15
N LYS A 117 -36.42 -37.24 -50.42
CA LYS A 117 -36.02 -38.59 -50.85
C LYS A 117 -34.53 -38.65 -51.17
N GLY A 118 -33.95 -39.84 -51.01
CA GLY A 118 -32.55 -40.09 -51.33
C GLY A 118 -31.60 -39.48 -50.30
N VAL A 119 -31.98 -39.54 -49.02
CA VAL A 119 -31.19 -39.03 -47.90
C VAL A 119 -30.34 -40.15 -47.32
N ALA A 120 -29.06 -39.90 -47.11
CA ALA A 120 -28.16 -40.83 -46.41
C ALA A 120 -28.11 -40.56 -44.90
N ALA A 121 -28.03 -39.28 -44.53
CA ALA A 121 -28.01 -38.82 -43.15
C ALA A 121 -28.44 -37.35 -43.12
N PHE A 122 -28.86 -36.87 -41.95
CA PHE A 122 -29.22 -35.47 -41.76
C PHE A 122 -28.88 -35.00 -40.35
N CYS A 123 -28.75 -33.70 -40.16
CA CYS A 123 -28.66 -33.08 -38.85
C CYS A 123 -29.41 -31.74 -38.81
N VAL A 124 -29.72 -31.28 -37.61
CA VAL A 124 -30.38 -29.99 -37.34
C VAL A 124 -29.30 -28.95 -37.04
N ASN A 125 -29.46 -27.73 -37.54
CA ASN A 125 -28.60 -26.62 -37.16
C ASN A 125 -29.08 -26.01 -35.84
N GLU A 126 -28.32 -26.23 -34.77
CA GLU A 126 -28.62 -25.68 -33.44
C GLU A 126 -28.34 -24.17 -33.33
N ASN A 127 -27.64 -23.59 -34.32
CA ASN A 127 -27.37 -22.16 -34.44
C ASN A 127 -27.79 -21.69 -35.84
N PRO A 128 -29.11 -21.64 -36.12
CA PRO A 128 -29.60 -21.37 -37.46
C PRO A 128 -29.20 -19.97 -37.93
N VAL A 129 -28.91 -19.86 -39.22
CA VAL A 129 -28.60 -18.57 -39.85
C VAL A 129 -29.83 -17.68 -39.94
N ASN A 130 -30.97 -18.29 -40.23
CA ASN A 130 -32.25 -17.60 -40.26
C ASN A 130 -32.75 -17.40 -38.82
N GLY A 131 -33.02 -16.15 -38.44
CA GLY A 131 -33.52 -15.79 -37.11
C GLY A 131 -35.03 -16.01 -36.93
N ASP A 132 -35.72 -16.62 -37.89
CA ASP A 132 -37.16 -16.93 -37.79
C ASP A 132 -37.40 -18.08 -36.79
N PRO A 133 -38.09 -17.83 -35.65
CA PRO A 133 -38.32 -18.84 -34.62
C PRO A 133 -39.34 -19.92 -35.04
N PHE A 134 -40.06 -19.75 -36.14
CA PHE A 134 -41.07 -20.70 -36.62
C PHE A 134 -40.57 -21.63 -37.73
N CYS A 135 -39.25 -21.84 -37.79
CA CYS A 135 -38.65 -22.78 -38.72
C CYS A 135 -37.40 -23.42 -38.14
N VAL A 136 -37.04 -24.59 -38.66
CA VAL A 136 -35.83 -25.32 -38.29
C VAL A 136 -34.99 -25.54 -39.53
N GLU A 137 -33.71 -25.17 -39.46
CA GLU A 137 -32.75 -25.41 -40.52
C GLU A 137 -32.14 -26.81 -40.36
N ILE A 138 -32.14 -27.60 -41.43
CA ILE A 138 -31.55 -28.94 -41.47
C ILE A 138 -30.58 -29.07 -42.64
N GLY A 139 -29.50 -29.82 -42.44
CA GLY A 139 -28.58 -30.22 -43.48
C GLY A 139 -28.73 -31.69 -43.78
N VAL A 140 -28.85 -32.01 -45.07
CA VAL A 140 -29.21 -33.33 -45.58
C VAL A 140 -28.13 -33.80 -46.53
N ILE A 141 -27.55 -34.96 -46.26
CA ILE A 141 -26.61 -35.62 -47.17
C ILE A 141 -27.41 -36.40 -48.22
N SER A 142 -27.11 -36.17 -49.50
CA SER A 142 -27.68 -36.95 -50.58
C SER A 142 -27.02 -38.32 -50.70
N ALA A 143 -27.81 -39.39 -50.72
CA ALA A 143 -27.32 -40.78 -50.83
C ALA A 143 -26.78 -41.13 -52.23
N ARG A 144 -27.11 -40.33 -53.25
CA ARG A 144 -26.74 -40.62 -54.65
C ARG A 144 -25.85 -39.55 -55.28
N ARG A 145 -25.68 -38.41 -54.61
CA ARG A 145 -24.91 -37.27 -55.10
C ARG A 145 -23.91 -36.85 -54.03
N ARG A 146 -22.75 -36.37 -54.47
CA ARG A 146 -21.72 -35.76 -53.61
C ARG A 146 -22.15 -34.34 -53.23
N THR A 147 -23.27 -34.24 -52.53
CA THR A 147 -23.91 -32.97 -52.20
C THR A 147 -24.52 -32.97 -50.81
N VAL A 148 -24.41 -31.84 -50.13
CA VAL A 148 -25.15 -31.51 -48.91
C VAL A 148 -26.21 -30.46 -49.25
N GLN A 149 -27.46 -30.73 -48.88
CA GLN A 149 -28.62 -29.87 -49.15
C GLN A 149 -29.12 -29.26 -47.85
N ILE A 150 -29.24 -27.94 -47.81
CA ILE A 150 -29.76 -27.18 -46.67
C ILE A 150 -31.24 -26.91 -46.90
N TYR A 151 -32.08 -27.39 -45.99
CA TYR A 151 -33.52 -27.19 -46.02
C TYR A 151 -33.99 -26.38 -44.81
N MET A 152 -35.04 -25.59 -45.02
CA MET A 152 -35.84 -25.00 -43.94
C MET A 152 -37.13 -25.79 -43.81
N VAL A 153 -37.37 -26.32 -42.62
CA VAL A 153 -38.59 -27.01 -42.25
C VAL A 153 -39.50 -26.02 -41.53
N TYR A 154 -40.67 -25.78 -42.08
CA TYR A 154 -41.76 -25.01 -41.47
C TYR A 154 -42.87 -25.98 -41.01
N GLU A 155 -43.90 -25.46 -40.37
CA GLU A 155 -45.05 -26.26 -39.94
C GLU A 155 -45.79 -26.93 -41.12
N ASP A 156 -45.94 -26.22 -42.23
CA ASP A 156 -46.77 -26.61 -43.39
C ASP A 156 -45.96 -27.03 -44.63
N ARG A 157 -44.67 -26.65 -44.71
CA ARG A 157 -43.82 -26.85 -45.89
C ARG A 157 -42.36 -27.11 -45.55
N VAL A 158 -41.64 -27.70 -46.51
CA VAL A 158 -40.19 -27.90 -46.47
C VAL A 158 -39.58 -27.24 -47.71
N GLN A 159 -38.60 -26.35 -47.52
CA GLN A 159 -38.02 -25.55 -48.60
C GLN A 159 -36.51 -25.81 -48.70
N LEU A 160 -36.02 -26.14 -49.91
CA LEU A 160 -34.58 -26.19 -50.20
C LEU A 160 -34.03 -24.76 -50.29
N VAL A 161 -33.02 -24.44 -49.49
CA VAL A 161 -32.35 -23.13 -49.47
C VAL A 161 -31.07 -23.16 -50.30
N LYS A 162 -30.25 -24.20 -50.12
CA LYS A 162 -28.94 -24.30 -50.76
C LYS A 162 -28.59 -25.75 -51.03
N GLU A 163 -28.00 -26.02 -52.19
CA GLU A 163 -27.32 -27.28 -52.49
C GLU A 163 -25.83 -26.98 -52.66
N VAL A 164 -25.00 -27.74 -51.94
CA VAL A 164 -23.54 -27.58 -51.91
C VAL A 164 -22.89 -28.85 -52.39
N ASN A 165 -21.98 -28.74 -53.34
CA ASN A 165 -21.19 -29.87 -53.83
C ASN A 165 -20.00 -30.14 -52.90
N THR A 166 -19.74 -31.42 -52.66
CA THR A 166 -18.56 -31.90 -51.92
C THR A 166 -17.62 -32.64 -52.86
N PRO A 167 -16.30 -32.66 -52.60
CA PRO A 167 -15.34 -33.34 -53.47
C PRO A 167 -15.57 -34.86 -53.50
N GLU A 168 -15.93 -35.43 -52.35
CA GLU A 168 -16.25 -36.85 -52.16
C GLU A 168 -17.65 -37.03 -51.57
N GLN A 169 -18.09 -38.28 -51.45
CA GLN A 169 -19.36 -38.62 -50.82
C GLN A 169 -19.27 -38.31 -49.31
N PRO A 170 -20.14 -37.44 -48.76
CA PRO A 170 -20.18 -37.23 -47.31
C PRO A 170 -20.88 -38.41 -46.62
N CYS A 171 -20.33 -38.81 -45.48
CA CYS A 171 -20.83 -39.90 -44.63
C CYS A 171 -21.54 -39.35 -43.39
N ALA A 172 -21.03 -38.25 -42.81
CA ALA A 172 -21.63 -37.56 -41.68
C ALA A 172 -21.49 -36.04 -41.81
N VAL A 173 -22.43 -35.31 -41.20
CA VAL A 173 -22.48 -33.85 -41.22
C VAL A 173 -22.91 -33.31 -39.85
N SER A 174 -22.29 -32.20 -39.45
CA SER A 174 -22.76 -31.34 -38.35
C SER A 174 -22.78 -29.90 -38.82
N LEU A 175 -23.78 -29.13 -38.37
CA LEU A 175 -23.97 -27.72 -38.73
C LEU A 175 -23.81 -26.80 -37.52
N ASP A 176 -23.19 -25.64 -37.74
CA ASP A 176 -23.33 -24.47 -36.86
C ASP A 176 -23.26 -23.20 -37.72
N GLY A 177 -24.30 -22.37 -37.69
CA GLY A 177 -24.36 -21.17 -38.52
C GLY A 177 -24.21 -21.50 -40.01
N TYR A 178 -23.25 -20.87 -40.67
CA TYR A 178 -22.93 -21.11 -42.09
C TYR A 178 -21.95 -22.27 -42.32
N PHE A 179 -21.45 -22.90 -41.26
CA PHE A 179 -20.35 -23.87 -41.35
C PHE A 179 -20.86 -25.30 -41.24
N LEU A 180 -20.44 -26.11 -42.22
CA LEU A 180 -20.61 -27.55 -42.28
C LEU A 180 -19.32 -28.21 -41.86
N CYS A 181 -19.34 -28.99 -40.81
CA CYS A 181 -18.28 -29.95 -40.55
C CYS A 181 -18.69 -31.30 -41.15
N LEU A 182 -17.86 -31.85 -42.03
CA LEU A 182 -18.18 -33.01 -42.85
C LEU A 182 -17.13 -34.10 -42.65
N ALA A 183 -17.60 -35.33 -42.49
CA ALA A 183 -16.79 -36.51 -42.71
C ALA A 183 -17.06 -36.99 -44.13
N LEU A 184 -16.05 -36.94 -45.00
CA LEU A 184 -16.07 -37.56 -46.32
C LEU A 184 -15.65 -39.03 -46.21
N SER A 185 -15.60 -39.72 -47.36
CA SER A 185 -15.09 -41.10 -47.43
C SER A 185 -13.65 -41.25 -46.94
N THR A 186 -12.77 -40.26 -47.23
CA THR A 186 -11.33 -40.36 -46.95
C THR A 186 -10.76 -39.28 -46.00
N GLN A 187 -11.55 -38.27 -45.64
CA GLN A 187 -11.06 -37.13 -44.83
C GLN A 187 -12.18 -36.35 -44.14
N TYR A 188 -11.81 -35.59 -43.11
CA TYR A 188 -12.67 -34.56 -42.54
C TYR A 188 -12.42 -33.20 -43.20
N MET A 189 -13.47 -32.42 -43.38
CA MET A 189 -13.40 -31.05 -43.92
C MET A 189 -14.39 -30.12 -43.23
N ILE A 190 -14.09 -28.82 -43.25
CA ILE A 190 -15.02 -27.75 -42.91
C ILE A 190 -15.36 -26.97 -44.16
N LEU A 191 -16.64 -26.70 -44.37
CA LEU A 191 -17.13 -25.98 -45.54
C LEU A 191 -18.12 -24.91 -45.12
N ASN A 192 -17.92 -23.68 -45.57
CA ASN A 192 -18.90 -22.62 -45.42
C ASN A 192 -19.86 -22.63 -46.62
N TYR A 193 -21.14 -22.91 -46.41
CA TYR A 193 -22.10 -23.06 -47.51
C TYR A 193 -22.55 -21.72 -48.12
N SER A 194 -22.29 -20.59 -47.46
CA SER A 194 -22.59 -19.25 -48.00
C SER A 194 -21.51 -18.73 -48.93
N THR A 195 -20.24 -18.86 -48.54
CA THR A 195 -19.09 -18.37 -49.31
C THR A 195 -18.51 -19.44 -50.23
N GLY A 196 -18.76 -20.72 -49.96
CA GLY A 196 -18.13 -21.85 -50.64
C GLY A 196 -16.70 -22.13 -50.21
N ALA A 197 -16.17 -21.42 -49.21
CA ALA A 197 -14.83 -21.67 -48.67
C ALA A 197 -14.78 -23.06 -48.02
N ALA A 198 -13.75 -23.84 -48.34
CA ALA A 198 -13.55 -25.19 -47.83
C ALA A 198 -12.13 -25.35 -47.28
N GLN A 199 -12.00 -26.05 -46.15
CA GLN A 199 -10.74 -26.32 -45.48
C GLN A 199 -10.69 -27.81 -45.10
N ASP A 200 -9.68 -28.51 -45.60
CA ASP A 200 -9.42 -29.90 -45.23
C ASP A 200 -8.73 -29.96 -43.86
N LEU A 201 -9.08 -30.98 -43.05
CA LEU A 201 -8.55 -31.14 -41.70
C LEU A 201 -7.51 -32.27 -41.63
N PHE A 202 -7.97 -33.52 -41.62
CA PHE A 202 -7.11 -34.69 -41.51
C PHE A 202 -7.77 -35.93 -42.13
N PRO A 203 -6.97 -36.92 -42.56
CA PRO A 203 -7.48 -38.13 -43.21
C PRO A 203 -8.24 -39.03 -42.24
N TYR A 204 -9.17 -39.80 -42.80
CA TYR A 204 -10.08 -40.71 -42.10
C TYR A 204 -10.55 -41.81 -43.06
N ASP A 205 -10.79 -43.03 -42.57
CA ASP A 205 -11.32 -44.10 -43.41
C ASP A 205 -12.73 -44.51 -42.97
N SER A 206 -13.70 -44.30 -43.87
CA SER A 206 -15.10 -44.65 -43.65
C SER A 206 -15.40 -46.15 -43.62
N GLU A 207 -14.52 -46.99 -44.15
CA GLU A 207 -14.69 -48.45 -44.13
C GLU A 207 -14.20 -49.07 -42.81
N GLU A 208 -13.17 -48.48 -42.18
CA GLU A 208 -12.60 -49.01 -40.94
C GLU A 208 -13.36 -48.56 -39.69
N ARG A 209 -13.84 -47.32 -39.64
CA ARG A 209 -14.38 -46.71 -38.42
C ARG A 209 -15.61 -45.88 -38.74
N LYS A 210 -16.57 -45.77 -37.81
CA LYS A 210 -17.72 -44.86 -37.95
C LYS A 210 -17.27 -43.41 -37.73
N PRO A 211 -17.69 -42.43 -38.54
CA PRO A 211 -17.22 -41.06 -38.39
C PRO A 211 -17.89 -40.40 -37.19
N ILE A 212 -17.14 -39.57 -36.47
CA ILE A 212 -17.67 -38.76 -35.37
C ILE A 212 -17.50 -37.30 -35.78
N VAL A 213 -18.64 -36.63 -36.01
CA VAL A 213 -18.71 -35.19 -36.23
C VAL A 213 -19.77 -34.65 -35.28
N LYS A 214 -19.34 -33.92 -34.26
CA LYS A 214 -20.26 -33.39 -33.24
C LYS A 214 -19.99 -31.91 -32.99
N ARG A 215 -21.04 -31.09 -33.08
CA ARG A 215 -21.01 -29.71 -32.61
C ARG A 215 -20.84 -29.67 -31.09
N ILE A 216 -19.92 -28.84 -30.59
CA ILE A 216 -19.67 -28.68 -29.14
C ILE A 216 -19.88 -27.25 -28.64
N GLY A 217 -19.90 -26.28 -29.55
CA GLY A 217 -20.07 -24.87 -29.25
C GLY A 217 -20.39 -24.09 -30.53
N ARG A 218 -20.49 -22.77 -30.41
CA ARG A 218 -20.57 -21.90 -31.59
C ARG A 218 -19.29 -22.04 -32.39
N GLU A 219 -19.44 -22.39 -33.66
CA GLU A 219 -18.35 -22.55 -34.62
C GLU A 219 -17.24 -23.51 -34.14
N GLU A 220 -17.56 -24.49 -33.29
CA GLU A 220 -16.59 -25.43 -32.71
C GLU A 220 -17.14 -26.87 -32.78
N PHE A 221 -16.33 -27.78 -33.32
CA PHE A 221 -16.68 -29.18 -33.58
C PHE A 221 -15.66 -30.13 -32.94
N LEU A 222 -16.14 -31.30 -32.52
CA LEU A 222 -15.37 -32.43 -32.04
C LEU A 222 -15.35 -33.54 -33.08
N LEU A 223 -14.16 -34.05 -33.36
CA LEU A 223 -13.88 -35.01 -34.43
C LEU A 223 -13.04 -36.18 -33.92
N ALA A 224 -13.28 -37.37 -34.47
CA ALA A 224 -12.43 -38.52 -34.23
C ALA A 224 -11.25 -38.54 -35.20
N ALA A 225 -10.07 -38.23 -34.67
CA ALA A 225 -8.80 -38.27 -35.39
C ALA A 225 -8.09 -39.63 -35.26
N PRO A 226 -7.18 -39.94 -36.20
CA PRO A 226 -6.38 -41.16 -36.15
C PRO A 226 -5.60 -41.31 -34.84
N GLY A 227 -5.37 -42.56 -34.41
CA GLY A 227 -4.61 -42.88 -33.20
C GLY A 227 -5.39 -42.72 -31.89
N GLY A 228 -6.72 -42.69 -31.93
CA GLY A 228 -7.56 -42.59 -30.73
C GLY A 228 -7.59 -41.18 -30.14
N LEU A 229 -7.57 -40.16 -30.99
CA LEU A 229 -7.58 -38.77 -30.57
C LEU A 229 -8.94 -38.12 -30.86
N GLY A 230 -9.46 -37.37 -29.88
CA GLY A 230 -10.57 -36.46 -30.07
C GLY A 230 -10.05 -35.05 -30.32
N MET A 231 -10.18 -34.57 -31.56
CA MET A 231 -9.71 -33.25 -31.99
C MET A 231 -10.83 -32.22 -31.92
N PHE A 232 -10.50 -31.03 -31.43
CA PHE A 232 -11.39 -29.88 -31.46
C PHE A 232 -11.01 -28.99 -32.64
N ALA A 233 -11.95 -28.65 -33.51
CA ALA A 233 -11.72 -27.78 -34.66
C ALA A 233 -12.73 -26.64 -34.67
N ASN A 234 -12.24 -25.40 -34.82
CA ASN A 234 -13.11 -24.24 -35.03
C ASN A 234 -13.54 -24.14 -36.51
N ALA A 235 -14.38 -23.16 -36.84
CA ALA A 235 -14.83 -22.90 -38.22
C ALA A 235 -13.71 -22.61 -39.24
N GLU A 236 -12.52 -22.23 -38.79
CA GLU A 236 -11.33 -22.03 -39.64
C GLU A 236 -10.50 -23.31 -39.83
N GLY A 237 -10.89 -24.42 -39.17
CA GLY A 237 -10.15 -25.68 -39.16
C GLY A 237 -8.97 -25.71 -38.19
N ILE A 238 -8.89 -24.74 -37.27
CA ILE A 238 -7.81 -24.61 -36.29
C ILE A 238 -8.24 -25.23 -34.95
N SER A 239 -7.33 -26.00 -34.35
CA SER A 239 -7.50 -26.53 -32.99
C SER A 239 -7.00 -25.53 -31.96
N GLN A 240 -7.91 -24.95 -31.16
CA GLN A 240 -7.55 -24.03 -30.07
C GLN A 240 -7.25 -24.77 -28.75
N ARG A 241 -7.67 -26.03 -28.64
CA ARG A 241 -7.48 -26.86 -27.44
C ARG A 241 -6.63 -28.07 -27.79
N ALA A 242 -5.94 -28.62 -26.80
CA ALA A 242 -5.25 -29.89 -26.97
C ALA A 242 -6.26 -31.04 -27.18
N PRO A 243 -5.92 -32.08 -27.96
CA PRO A 243 -6.78 -33.23 -28.15
C PRO A 243 -7.01 -34.01 -26.85
N VAL A 244 -8.13 -34.72 -26.79
CA VAL A 244 -8.39 -35.73 -25.76
C VAL A 244 -7.98 -37.10 -26.25
N ASN A 245 -7.31 -37.89 -25.41
CA ASN A 245 -6.94 -39.27 -25.75
C ASN A 245 -8.07 -40.21 -25.32
N TRP A 246 -8.69 -40.91 -26.27
CA TRP A 246 -9.74 -41.90 -26.02
C TRP A 246 -9.43 -43.22 -26.74
N SER A 247 -10.34 -44.19 -26.66
CA SER A 247 -10.19 -45.48 -27.33
C SER A 247 -10.14 -45.34 -28.85
N GLU A 248 -9.37 -46.18 -29.54
CA GLU A 248 -9.35 -46.21 -31.01
C GLU A 248 -10.66 -46.73 -31.61
N SER A 249 -11.39 -47.57 -30.87
CA SER A 249 -12.68 -48.15 -31.22
C SER A 249 -13.88 -47.31 -30.75
N VAL A 250 -13.69 -45.99 -30.60
CA VAL A 250 -14.78 -45.09 -30.20
C VAL A 250 -15.92 -45.12 -31.24
N ILE A 251 -17.14 -45.36 -30.77
CA ILE A 251 -18.35 -45.53 -31.60
C ILE A 251 -19.18 -44.24 -31.62
N GLY A 252 -19.09 -43.45 -30.56
CA GLY A 252 -19.81 -42.19 -30.42
C GLY A 252 -19.19 -41.28 -29.37
N ALA A 253 -19.48 -39.99 -29.49
CA ALA A 253 -19.09 -38.98 -28.54
C ALA A 253 -20.25 -38.03 -28.25
N ALA A 254 -20.37 -37.61 -26.99
CA ALA A 254 -21.33 -36.62 -26.55
C ALA A 254 -20.63 -35.60 -25.64
N VAL A 255 -21.20 -34.41 -25.55
CA VAL A 255 -20.62 -33.33 -24.75
C VAL A 255 -21.59 -32.86 -23.69
N CYS A 256 -21.09 -32.76 -22.47
CA CYS A 256 -21.77 -32.14 -21.34
C CYS A 256 -20.73 -31.32 -20.59
N PHE A 257 -20.62 -30.04 -20.97
CA PHE A 257 -19.57 -29.14 -20.50
C PHE A 257 -19.43 -29.17 -18.97
N PRO A 258 -18.22 -29.35 -18.41
CA PRO A 258 -16.91 -29.32 -19.08
C PRO A 258 -16.38 -30.68 -19.58
N TYR A 259 -17.22 -31.71 -19.70
CA TYR A 259 -16.79 -33.07 -20.05
C TYR A 259 -17.13 -33.48 -21.49
N VAL A 260 -16.25 -34.29 -22.08
CA VAL A 260 -16.51 -35.10 -23.28
C VAL A 260 -16.68 -36.54 -22.84
N VAL A 261 -17.79 -37.14 -23.25
CA VAL A 261 -18.09 -38.55 -23.03
C VAL A 261 -17.84 -39.28 -24.34
N ALA A 262 -17.07 -40.37 -24.29
CA ALA A 262 -16.79 -41.22 -25.43
C ALA A 262 -17.25 -42.65 -25.13
N LEU A 263 -18.00 -43.24 -26.07
CA LEU A 263 -18.55 -44.59 -25.98
C LEU A 263 -17.71 -45.56 -26.79
N ASP A 264 -17.34 -46.67 -26.15
CA ASP A 264 -16.73 -47.85 -26.76
C ASP A 264 -17.70 -49.05 -26.65
N GLU A 265 -17.37 -50.21 -27.21
CA GLU A 265 -18.22 -51.42 -27.16
C GLU A 265 -18.43 -51.93 -25.73
N GLY A 266 -17.43 -51.76 -24.86
CA GLY A 266 -17.43 -52.32 -23.50
C GLY A 266 -17.42 -51.31 -22.35
N PHE A 267 -17.19 -50.03 -22.63
CA PHE A 267 -17.06 -49.01 -21.61
C PHE A 267 -17.37 -47.61 -22.13
N VAL A 268 -17.65 -46.70 -21.20
CA VAL A 268 -17.79 -45.27 -21.46
C VAL A 268 -16.66 -44.55 -20.74
N THR A 269 -15.98 -43.65 -21.42
CA THR A 269 -14.93 -42.80 -20.85
C THR A 269 -15.38 -41.34 -20.80
N VAL A 270 -14.99 -40.64 -19.75
CA VAL A 270 -15.31 -39.24 -19.48
C VAL A 270 -14.00 -38.48 -19.35
N HIS A 271 -13.78 -37.57 -20.29
CA HIS A 271 -12.59 -36.73 -20.35
C HIS A 271 -12.97 -35.28 -20.04
N SER A 272 -12.09 -34.56 -19.36
CA SER A 272 -12.26 -33.12 -19.13
C SER A 272 -11.79 -32.32 -20.33
N MET A 273 -12.59 -31.36 -20.79
CA MET A 273 -12.18 -30.40 -21.83
C MET A 273 -11.21 -29.33 -21.31
N LEU A 274 -11.06 -29.20 -19.99
CA LEU A 274 -10.25 -28.16 -19.37
C LEU A 274 -8.77 -28.58 -19.27
N ASP A 275 -8.52 -29.82 -18.86
CA ASP A 275 -7.16 -30.37 -18.66
C ASP A 275 -6.85 -31.61 -19.51
N GLN A 276 -7.79 -32.02 -20.36
CA GLN A 276 -7.65 -33.14 -21.30
C GLN A 276 -7.42 -34.52 -20.66
N GLN A 277 -7.63 -34.64 -19.34
CA GLN A 277 -7.43 -35.91 -18.63
C GLN A 277 -8.70 -36.77 -18.55
N LEU A 278 -8.52 -38.09 -18.54
CA LEU A 278 -9.55 -39.08 -18.21
C LEU A 278 -9.96 -38.95 -16.74
N LYS A 279 -11.21 -38.57 -16.50
CA LYS A 279 -11.80 -38.40 -15.16
C LYS A 279 -12.46 -39.68 -14.69
N GLN A 280 -13.27 -40.29 -15.55
CA GLN A 280 -14.09 -41.46 -15.20
C GLN A 280 -14.19 -42.46 -16.37
N THR A 281 -14.14 -43.75 -16.05
CA THR A 281 -14.47 -44.89 -16.90
C THR A 281 -15.64 -45.64 -16.24
N LEU A 282 -16.68 -45.90 -17.00
CA LEU A 282 -17.87 -46.65 -16.61
C LEU A 282 -17.93 -47.92 -17.44
N SER A 283 -18.15 -49.08 -16.81
CA SER A 283 -18.40 -50.32 -17.54
C SER A 283 -19.79 -50.26 -18.18
N PHE A 284 -19.86 -50.47 -19.49
CA PHE A 284 -21.12 -50.45 -20.24
C PHE A 284 -21.01 -51.39 -21.44
N ARG A 285 -21.67 -52.55 -21.34
CA ARG A 285 -21.60 -53.59 -22.38
C ARG A 285 -22.64 -53.35 -23.46
N ASP A 286 -22.31 -53.75 -24.68
CA ASP A 286 -23.17 -53.66 -25.86
C ASP A 286 -23.60 -52.22 -26.15
N GLY A 287 -22.67 -51.28 -25.97
CA GLY A 287 -22.90 -49.86 -26.23
C GLY A 287 -23.13 -49.58 -27.71
N HIS A 288 -24.25 -48.94 -28.03
CA HIS A 288 -24.65 -48.72 -29.42
C HIS A 288 -24.81 -47.22 -29.76
N ILE A 289 -25.44 -46.45 -28.88
CA ILE A 289 -25.77 -45.04 -29.13
C ILE A 289 -25.29 -44.19 -27.94
N LEU A 290 -24.68 -43.05 -28.25
CA LEU A 290 -24.34 -41.98 -27.31
C LEU A 290 -24.70 -40.64 -27.94
N GLN A 291 -25.61 -39.88 -27.31
CA GLN A 291 -25.98 -38.53 -27.74
C GLN A 291 -26.25 -37.63 -26.54
N ASP A 292 -25.98 -36.34 -26.69
CA ASP A 292 -26.42 -35.29 -25.78
C ASP A 292 -27.65 -34.55 -26.32
N PHE A 293 -28.58 -34.25 -25.42
CA PHE A 293 -29.84 -33.56 -25.69
C PHE A 293 -30.08 -32.51 -24.58
N GLU A 294 -30.03 -31.22 -24.91
CA GLU A 294 -30.33 -30.13 -23.96
C GLU A 294 -29.58 -30.27 -22.62
N GLY A 295 -28.33 -30.74 -22.64
CA GLY A 295 -27.50 -30.96 -21.45
C GLY A 295 -27.66 -32.33 -20.77
N LYS A 296 -28.54 -33.20 -21.26
CA LYS A 296 -28.65 -34.61 -20.83
C LYS A 296 -27.84 -35.50 -21.76
N VAL A 297 -26.98 -36.35 -21.21
CA VAL A 297 -26.25 -37.35 -21.99
C VAL A 297 -26.99 -38.68 -21.89
N VAL A 298 -27.46 -39.19 -23.01
CA VAL A 298 -28.23 -40.44 -23.11
C VAL A 298 -27.39 -41.49 -23.82
N LEU A 299 -27.35 -42.67 -23.23
CA LEU A 299 -26.72 -43.86 -23.81
C LEU A 299 -27.79 -44.90 -24.08
N ALA A 300 -27.56 -45.73 -25.10
CA ALA A 300 -28.34 -46.93 -25.24
C ALA A 300 -27.49 -48.12 -25.66
N SER A 301 -27.88 -49.27 -25.12
CA SER A 301 -27.56 -50.54 -25.72
C SER A 301 -28.59 -50.85 -26.80
N THR A 302 -28.45 -51.97 -27.50
CA THR A 302 -29.46 -52.45 -28.43
C THR A 302 -30.83 -52.72 -27.78
N LYS A 303 -30.90 -52.82 -26.44
CA LYS A 303 -32.09 -53.29 -25.71
C LYS A 303 -32.65 -52.34 -24.66
N ALA A 304 -31.86 -51.36 -24.19
CA ALA A 304 -32.24 -50.49 -23.09
C ALA A 304 -31.59 -49.10 -23.23
N VAL A 305 -32.25 -48.10 -22.65
CA VAL A 305 -31.81 -46.70 -22.63
C VAL A 305 -31.42 -46.30 -21.22
N TYR A 306 -30.29 -45.62 -21.12
CA TYR A 306 -29.68 -45.13 -19.89
C TYR A 306 -29.40 -43.63 -20.01
N VAL A 307 -29.37 -42.93 -18.89
CA VAL A 307 -29.02 -41.51 -18.81
C VAL A 307 -27.78 -41.38 -17.93
N LEU A 308 -26.77 -40.68 -18.41
CA LEU A 308 -25.67 -40.21 -17.57
C LEU A 308 -26.09 -38.94 -16.88
N VAL A 309 -26.37 -39.07 -15.60
CA VAL A 309 -26.72 -37.95 -14.73
C VAL A 309 -25.43 -37.29 -14.25
N PRO A 310 -25.20 -36.00 -14.54
CA PRO A 310 -24.04 -35.29 -13.99
C PRO A 310 -24.19 -35.15 -12.47
N LEU A 311 -23.12 -35.45 -11.73
CA LEU A 311 -23.09 -35.22 -10.29
C LEU A 311 -22.99 -33.71 -10.00
N PRO A 312 -23.57 -33.21 -8.89
CA PRO A 312 -23.46 -31.80 -8.52
C PRO A 312 -22.00 -31.36 -8.47
N LEU A 313 -21.69 -30.22 -9.09
CA LEU A 313 -20.33 -29.69 -9.22
C LEU A 313 -19.63 -29.57 -7.87
N GLU A 314 -20.35 -29.10 -6.85
CA GLU A 314 -19.84 -28.94 -5.47
C GLU A 314 -19.32 -30.27 -4.92
N ARG A 315 -20.02 -31.38 -5.17
CA ARG A 315 -19.59 -32.72 -4.74
C ARG A 315 -18.32 -33.15 -5.45
N GLN A 316 -18.24 -32.91 -6.76
CA GLN A 316 -17.05 -33.23 -7.55
C GLN A 316 -15.82 -32.45 -7.07
N ILE A 317 -15.99 -31.17 -6.75
CA ILE A 317 -14.94 -30.32 -6.20
C ILE A 317 -14.51 -30.80 -4.81
N GLN A 318 -15.45 -31.13 -3.93
CA GLN A 318 -15.11 -31.65 -2.59
C GLN A 318 -14.38 -33.01 -2.68
N GLU A 319 -14.77 -33.90 -3.60
CA GLU A 319 -14.05 -35.15 -3.85
C GLU A 319 -12.61 -34.91 -4.35
N LEU A 320 -12.40 -33.91 -5.23
CA LEU A 320 -11.06 -33.49 -5.67
C LEU A 320 -10.20 -32.93 -4.53
N LEU A 321 -10.78 -32.06 -3.71
CA LEU A 321 -10.11 -31.46 -2.56
C LEU A 321 -9.75 -32.52 -1.52
N ALA A 322 -10.66 -33.46 -1.22
CA ALA A 322 -10.38 -34.60 -0.35
C ALA A 322 -9.28 -35.51 -0.91
N GLY A 323 -9.19 -35.62 -2.24
CA GLY A 323 -8.09 -36.32 -2.94
C GLY A 323 -6.79 -35.52 -3.05
N HIS A 324 -6.68 -34.34 -2.44
CA HIS A 324 -5.53 -33.42 -2.52
C HIS A 324 -5.19 -32.94 -3.94
N ARG A 325 -6.15 -32.92 -4.87
CA ARG A 325 -5.95 -32.48 -6.27
C ARG A 325 -6.48 -31.07 -6.47
N VAL A 326 -5.76 -30.12 -5.85
CA VAL A 326 -6.15 -28.70 -5.75
C VAL A 326 -6.27 -28.03 -7.12
N GLU A 327 -5.28 -28.20 -8.00
CA GLU A 327 -5.27 -27.56 -9.33
C GLU A 327 -6.48 -27.94 -10.18
N GLU A 328 -6.88 -29.22 -10.16
CA GLU A 328 -8.04 -29.70 -10.88
C GLU A 328 -9.36 -29.21 -10.28
N ALA A 329 -9.41 -29.08 -8.95
CA ALA A 329 -10.57 -28.49 -8.27
C ALA A 329 -10.75 -27.03 -8.67
N LEU A 330 -9.65 -26.25 -8.72
CA LEU A 330 -9.66 -24.85 -9.13
C LEU A 330 -10.00 -24.69 -10.62
N ALA A 331 -9.41 -25.49 -11.50
CA ALA A 331 -9.71 -25.49 -12.93
C ALA A 331 -11.19 -25.80 -13.20
N LEU A 332 -11.74 -26.81 -12.51
CA LEU A 332 -13.16 -27.16 -12.60
C LEU A 332 -14.08 -26.04 -12.09
N THR A 333 -13.67 -25.37 -11.00
CA THR A 333 -14.39 -24.22 -10.44
C THR A 333 -14.42 -23.06 -11.42
N GLU A 334 -13.27 -22.63 -11.93
CA GLU A 334 -13.17 -21.53 -12.91
C GLU A 334 -13.90 -21.86 -14.22
N GLY A 335 -13.83 -23.12 -14.67
CA GLY A 335 -14.60 -23.58 -15.82
C GLY A 335 -16.11 -23.44 -15.64
N ALA A 336 -16.62 -23.64 -14.42
CA ALA A 336 -18.03 -23.51 -14.09
C ALA A 336 -18.53 -22.07 -13.91
N ARG A 337 -17.64 -21.06 -13.96
CA ARG A 337 -17.97 -19.64 -13.77
C ARG A 337 -19.08 -19.13 -14.69
N ARG A 338 -19.19 -19.68 -15.91
CA ARG A 338 -20.24 -19.30 -16.88
C ARG A 338 -21.63 -19.82 -16.51
N ASN A 339 -21.70 -20.90 -15.71
CA ASN A 339 -22.94 -21.61 -15.40
C ASN A 339 -23.55 -21.21 -14.05
N ILE A 340 -22.83 -20.45 -13.22
CA ILE A 340 -23.23 -20.08 -11.86
C ILE A 340 -23.43 -18.56 -11.77
N PRO A 341 -24.50 -18.05 -11.12
CA PRO A 341 -24.65 -16.62 -10.86
C PRO A 341 -23.44 -16.04 -10.13
N LYS A 342 -23.01 -14.84 -10.53
CA LYS A 342 -21.76 -14.20 -10.05
C LYS A 342 -21.62 -14.18 -8.52
N ASP A 343 -22.69 -13.85 -7.81
CA ASP A 343 -22.64 -13.74 -6.34
C ASP A 343 -22.44 -15.09 -5.66
N LYS A 344 -23.15 -16.12 -6.12
CA LYS A 344 -22.99 -17.50 -5.63
C LYS A 344 -21.60 -18.05 -5.98
N PHE A 345 -21.11 -17.75 -7.18
CA PHE A 345 -19.79 -18.15 -7.62
C PHE A 345 -18.69 -17.55 -6.73
N GLN A 346 -18.78 -16.26 -6.39
CA GLN A 346 -17.77 -15.62 -5.53
C GLN A 346 -17.69 -16.28 -4.14
N ILE A 347 -18.83 -16.61 -3.54
CA ILE A 347 -18.87 -17.28 -2.23
C ILE A 347 -18.27 -18.68 -2.32
N LEU A 348 -18.68 -19.46 -3.33
CA LEU A 348 -18.17 -20.81 -3.57
C LEU A 348 -16.66 -20.79 -3.84
N HIS A 349 -16.20 -19.89 -4.72
CA HIS A 349 -14.81 -19.76 -5.12
C HIS A 349 -13.91 -19.37 -3.93
N LYS A 350 -14.31 -18.38 -3.12
CA LYS A 350 -13.59 -18.02 -1.90
C LYS A 350 -13.44 -19.21 -0.97
N ARG A 351 -14.52 -19.97 -0.75
CA ARG A 351 -14.51 -21.16 0.10
C ARG A 351 -13.55 -22.23 -0.41
N ILE A 352 -13.56 -22.49 -1.72
CA ILE A 352 -12.67 -23.48 -2.34
C ILE A 352 -11.20 -23.05 -2.23
N LEU A 353 -10.90 -21.76 -2.47
CA LEU A 353 -9.55 -21.22 -2.27
C LEU A 353 -9.07 -21.35 -0.81
N GLN A 354 -9.95 -21.11 0.16
CA GLN A 354 -9.62 -21.32 1.57
C GLN A 354 -9.29 -22.80 1.86
N GLN A 355 -10.11 -23.74 1.39
CA GLN A 355 -9.86 -25.19 1.53
C GLN A 355 -8.56 -25.61 0.83
N ALA A 356 -8.33 -25.13 -0.40
CA ALA A 356 -7.10 -25.34 -1.17
C ALA A 356 -5.87 -24.86 -0.42
N GLY A 357 -5.93 -23.65 0.16
CA GLY A 357 -4.87 -23.10 0.98
C GLY A 357 -4.56 -23.97 2.20
N PHE A 358 -5.57 -24.52 2.88
CA PHE A 358 -5.34 -25.44 4.02
C PHE A 358 -4.73 -26.78 3.59
N ILE A 359 -5.09 -27.31 2.41
CA ILE A 359 -4.49 -28.54 1.87
C ILE A 359 -3.00 -28.32 1.60
N GLN A 360 -2.65 -27.24 0.88
CA GLN A 360 -1.26 -26.88 0.59
C GLN A 360 -0.47 -26.55 1.86
N PHE A 361 -1.10 -25.89 2.83
CA PHE A 361 -0.52 -25.65 4.15
C PHE A 361 -0.16 -26.97 4.86
N GLY A 362 -1.05 -27.97 4.83
CA GLY A 362 -0.78 -29.32 5.32
C GLY A 362 0.37 -30.04 4.59
N GLN A 363 0.57 -29.74 3.31
CA GLN A 363 1.68 -30.24 2.49
C GLN A 363 2.97 -29.41 2.64
N LEU A 364 2.98 -28.37 3.49
CA LEU A 364 4.09 -27.44 3.71
C LEU A 364 4.44 -26.56 2.49
N GLN A 365 3.52 -26.44 1.52
CA GLN A 365 3.63 -25.56 0.36
C GLN A 365 3.18 -24.14 0.72
N PHE A 366 3.98 -23.47 1.55
CA PHE A 366 3.60 -22.20 2.17
C PHE A 366 3.36 -21.05 1.19
N LEU A 367 4.10 -20.99 0.08
CA LEU A 367 3.96 -19.90 -0.90
C LEU A 367 2.60 -19.93 -1.61
N GLU A 368 2.19 -21.12 -2.05
CA GLU A 368 0.91 -21.33 -2.73
C GLU A 368 -0.24 -21.16 -1.74
N ALA A 369 -0.11 -21.75 -0.54
CA ALA A 369 -1.11 -21.62 0.52
C ALA A 369 -1.38 -20.16 0.88
N LYS A 370 -0.31 -19.36 1.00
CA LYS A 370 -0.40 -17.92 1.26
C LYS A 370 -1.24 -17.18 0.22
N GLU A 371 -0.98 -17.45 -1.05
CA GLU A 371 -1.68 -16.78 -2.15
C GLU A 371 -3.16 -17.18 -2.18
N HIS A 372 -3.47 -18.46 -1.92
CA HIS A 372 -4.84 -18.93 -1.79
C HIS A 372 -5.57 -18.35 -0.57
N PHE A 373 -4.91 -18.19 0.58
CA PHE A 373 -5.52 -17.52 1.73
C PHE A 373 -5.79 -16.03 1.48
N ARG A 374 -4.88 -15.34 0.77
CA ARG A 374 -5.02 -13.93 0.41
C ARG A 374 -6.17 -13.71 -0.58
N THR A 375 -6.19 -14.48 -1.67
CA THR A 375 -7.24 -14.41 -2.70
C THR A 375 -8.60 -14.89 -2.18
N GLY A 376 -8.60 -15.92 -1.32
CA GLY A 376 -9.78 -16.45 -0.65
C GLY A 376 -10.30 -15.59 0.51
N GLN A 377 -9.60 -14.52 0.91
CA GLN A 377 -9.95 -13.66 2.05
C GLN A 377 -10.24 -14.47 3.32
N LEU A 378 -9.30 -15.36 3.69
CA LEU A 378 -9.44 -16.20 4.87
C LEU A 378 -9.53 -15.33 6.14
N ASP A 379 -10.45 -15.69 7.05
CA ASP A 379 -10.40 -15.19 8.42
C ASP A 379 -9.18 -15.80 9.12
N VAL A 380 -8.20 -14.95 9.40
CA VAL A 380 -6.90 -15.32 9.96
C VAL A 380 -7.03 -16.09 11.27
N ARG A 381 -8.12 -15.89 12.02
CA ARG A 381 -8.38 -16.59 13.28
C ARG A 381 -8.55 -18.10 13.10
N GLU A 382 -8.94 -18.57 11.90
CA GLU A 382 -8.93 -20.00 11.57
C GLU A 382 -7.51 -20.57 11.69
N LEU A 383 -6.52 -19.87 11.11
CA LEU A 383 -5.11 -20.27 11.19
C LEU A 383 -4.55 -20.13 12.61
N ILE A 384 -4.88 -19.04 13.32
CA ILE A 384 -4.42 -18.85 14.71
C ILE A 384 -5.00 -19.94 15.61
N SER A 385 -6.26 -20.37 15.38
CA SER A 385 -6.92 -21.41 16.16
C SER A 385 -6.27 -22.79 16.07
N LEU A 386 -5.41 -23.02 15.07
CA LEU A 386 -4.61 -24.24 14.97
C LEU A 386 -3.46 -24.28 15.98
N TYR A 387 -3.08 -23.13 16.54
CA TYR A 387 -2.00 -23.00 17.51
C TYR A 387 -2.59 -22.85 18.91
N PRO A 388 -2.41 -23.86 19.78
CA PRO A 388 -2.91 -23.78 21.15
C PRO A 388 -2.36 -22.54 21.87
N LEU A 389 -3.20 -21.88 22.66
CA LEU A 389 -2.89 -20.72 23.51
C LEU A 389 -2.57 -19.39 22.79
N LEU A 390 -2.58 -19.34 21.45
CA LEU A 390 -2.36 -18.08 20.73
C LEU A 390 -3.60 -17.18 20.71
N LEU A 391 -4.79 -17.75 20.46
CA LEU A 391 -6.03 -16.99 20.52
C LEU A 391 -6.28 -16.43 21.94
N PRO A 392 -6.71 -15.17 22.06
CA PRO A 392 -7.09 -14.60 23.35
C PRO A 392 -8.28 -15.32 23.99
N ALA A 393 -8.32 -15.38 25.31
CA ALA A 393 -9.45 -15.97 26.05
C ALA A 393 -10.76 -15.18 25.86
N SER A 394 -10.66 -13.91 25.48
CA SER A 394 -11.79 -13.03 25.16
C SER A 394 -12.30 -13.19 23.72
N SER A 395 -11.64 -13.97 22.87
CA SER A 395 -12.04 -14.13 21.47
C SER A 395 -13.36 -14.90 21.36
N SER A 396 -14.37 -14.33 20.70
CA SER A 396 -15.66 -14.99 20.44
C SER A 396 -15.63 -15.89 19.20
N PHE A 397 -14.43 -16.24 18.73
CA PHE A 397 -14.23 -16.91 17.45
C PHE A 397 -14.70 -18.36 17.50
N THR A 398 -15.51 -18.76 16.52
CA THR A 398 -15.94 -20.14 16.32
C THR A 398 -15.56 -20.54 14.89
N ARG A 399 -14.92 -21.71 14.73
CA ARG A 399 -14.50 -22.22 13.43
C ARG A 399 -15.70 -22.33 12.47
N CYS A 400 -15.45 -22.09 11.19
CA CYS A 400 -16.44 -22.13 10.13
C CYS A 400 -17.17 -23.49 10.09
N HIS A 401 -18.47 -23.43 9.79
CA HIS A 401 -19.31 -24.60 9.56
C HIS A 401 -19.94 -24.56 8.17
N PRO A 402 -19.82 -25.62 7.34
CA PRO A 402 -18.96 -26.79 7.49
C PRO A 402 -17.45 -26.46 7.58
N PRO A 403 -16.61 -27.34 8.15
CA PRO A 403 -15.19 -27.07 8.38
C PRO A 403 -14.41 -26.86 7.08
N LEU A 404 -13.41 -25.98 7.11
CA LEU A 404 -12.51 -25.71 5.97
C LEU A 404 -11.36 -26.72 5.87
N HIS A 405 -11.02 -27.38 6.99
CA HIS A 405 -9.95 -28.37 7.08
C HIS A 405 -10.25 -29.39 8.17
N GLU A 406 -9.56 -30.53 8.12
CA GLU A 406 -9.72 -31.63 9.11
C GLU A 406 -8.78 -31.49 10.31
N PHE A 407 -7.81 -30.55 10.26
CA PHE A 407 -6.82 -30.39 11.33
C PHE A 407 -7.46 -29.88 12.63
N ALA A 408 -7.29 -30.64 13.71
CA ALA A 408 -7.68 -30.21 15.05
C ALA A 408 -6.73 -29.12 15.57
N ASP A 409 -5.43 -29.43 15.61
CA ASP A 409 -4.34 -28.56 16.06
C ASP A 409 -3.05 -28.82 15.26
N LEU A 410 -2.06 -27.93 15.41
CA LEU A 410 -0.75 -28.03 14.77
C LEU A 410 -0.01 -29.33 15.11
N ASN A 411 -0.21 -29.88 16.30
CA ASN A 411 0.40 -31.15 16.71
C ASN A 411 -0.12 -32.33 15.87
N HIS A 412 -1.39 -32.28 15.47
CA HIS A 412 -1.99 -33.26 14.57
C HIS A 412 -1.41 -33.14 13.15
N LEU A 413 -1.25 -31.91 12.66
CA LEU A 413 -0.67 -31.62 11.35
C LEU A 413 0.82 -31.98 11.27
N ALA A 414 1.58 -31.69 12.32
CA ALA A 414 3.01 -31.99 12.38
C ALA A 414 3.32 -33.44 12.75
N GLN A 415 2.32 -34.25 13.16
CA GLN A 415 2.51 -35.62 13.66
C GLN A 415 3.60 -35.72 14.76
N GLY A 416 3.72 -34.67 15.59
CA GLY A 416 4.74 -34.58 16.65
C GLY A 416 6.13 -34.09 16.23
N ASP A 417 6.35 -33.75 14.95
CA ASP A 417 7.63 -33.23 14.45
C ASP A 417 7.83 -31.75 14.79
N GLN A 418 8.81 -31.46 15.65
CA GLN A 418 9.11 -30.09 16.09
C GLN A 418 9.63 -29.18 14.96
N GLU A 419 10.31 -29.72 13.94
CA GLU A 419 10.79 -28.89 12.83
C GLU A 419 9.64 -28.39 11.97
N LYS A 420 8.65 -29.25 11.70
CA LYS A 420 7.44 -28.88 10.96
C LYS A 420 6.64 -27.84 11.73
N VAL A 421 6.51 -27.98 13.04
CA VAL A 421 5.88 -26.98 13.92
C VAL A 421 6.58 -25.62 13.78
N GLN A 422 7.92 -25.59 13.83
CA GLN A 422 8.67 -24.34 13.69
C GLN A 422 8.55 -23.71 12.30
N ARG A 423 8.47 -24.52 11.23
CA ARG A 423 8.22 -24.02 9.87
C ARG A 423 6.82 -23.39 9.76
N CYS A 424 5.80 -24.03 10.34
CA CYS A 424 4.45 -23.49 10.38
C CYS A 424 4.39 -22.18 11.18
N LYS A 425 5.05 -22.11 12.35
CA LYS A 425 5.14 -20.86 13.14
C LYS A 425 5.81 -19.73 12.37
N ARG A 426 6.91 -20.02 11.66
CA ARG A 426 7.58 -19.04 10.78
C ARG A 426 6.66 -18.55 9.66
N PHE A 427 5.92 -19.46 9.03
CA PHE A 427 4.90 -19.09 8.05
C PHE A 427 3.83 -18.17 8.65
N LEU A 428 3.31 -18.53 9.83
CA LEU A 428 2.28 -17.74 10.49
C LEU A 428 2.80 -16.33 10.82
N ILE A 429 4.02 -16.19 11.33
CA ILE A 429 4.66 -14.88 11.57
C ILE A 429 4.68 -14.03 10.30
N THR A 430 5.18 -14.58 9.19
CA THR A 430 5.27 -13.84 7.92
C THR A 430 3.89 -13.47 7.39
N TYR A 431 2.93 -14.39 7.47
CA TYR A 431 1.57 -14.17 6.99
C TYR A 431 0.84 -13.12 7.83
N LEU A 432 0.87 -13.22 9.16
CA LEU A 432 0.24 -12.27 10.08
C LEU A 432 0.83 -10.86 9.94
N GLY A 433 2.16 -10.75 9.77
CA GLY A 433 2.83 -9.47 9.55
C GLY A 433 2.34 -8.73 8.30
N GLU A 434 2.10 -9.47 7.21
CA GLU A 434 1.54 -8.89 5.97
C GLU A 434 0.04 -8.63 6.05
N VAL A 435 -0.72 -9.47 6.76
CA VAL A 435 -2.15 -9.20 6.95
C VAL A 435 -2.35 -7.95 7.80
N ARG A 436 -1.49 -7.69 8.79
CA ARG A 436 -1.51 -6.48 9.63
C ARG A 436 -1.45 -5.18 8.80
N SER A 437 -0.70 -5.17 7.68
CA SER A 437 -0.61 -4.01 6.79
C SER A 437 -1.77 -3.87 5.79
N THR A 438 -2.60 -4.92 5.66
CA THR A 438 -3.72 -4.95 4.73
C THR A 438 -5.02 -4.49 5.42
N GLU A 439 -5.90 -3.78 4.70
CA GLU A 439 -7.18 -3.26 5.23
C GLU A 439 -8.13 -4.35 5.78
N GLY A 440 -7.95 -5.61 5.37
CA GLY A 440 -8.71 -6.77 5.84
C GLY A 440 -8.51 -7.10 7.33
N ALA A 441 -7.46 -6.59 7.97
CA ALA A 441 -7.23 -6.79 9.40
C ALA A 441 -8.18 -5.99 10.31
N ASN A 442 -8.91 -5.00 9.79
CA ASN A 442 -9.66 -4.02 10.59
C ASN A 442 -10.72 -4.63 11.54
N GLY A 443 -11.15 -5.88 11.33
CA GLY A 443 -12.07 -6.58 12.23
C GLY A 443 -11.43 -7.52 13.25
N CYS A 444 -10.14 -7.86 13.13
CA CYS A 444 -9.45 -8.88 13.95
C CYS A 444 -8.07 -8.43 14.44
N ARG A 445 -7.80 -7.11 14.50
CA ARG A 445 -6.47 -6.57 14.88
C ARG A 445 -6.02 -7.03 16.26
N GLU A 446 -6.92 -7.10 17.23
CA GLU A 446 -6.61 -7.52 18.60
C GLU A 446 -6.09 -8.97 18.66
N ASP A 447 -6.76 -9.87 17.97
CA ASP A 447 -6.39 -11.29 17.91
C ASP A 447 -5.06 -11.49 17.17
N VAL A 448 -4.86 -10.77 16.05
CA VAL A 448 -3.64 -10.83 15.25
C VAL A 448 -2.43 -10.28 16.02
N ASP A 449 -2.57 -9.12 16.65
CA ASP A 449 -1.50 -8.46 17.38
C ASP A 449 -1.11 -9.26 18.63
N THR A 450 -2.09 -9.79 19.35
CA THR A 450 -1.86 -10.63 20.52
C THR A 450 -1.19 -11.95 20.13
N ALA A 451 -1.60 -12.58 19.03
CA ALA A 451 -0.96 -13.78 18.51
C ALA A 451 0.48 -13.52 18.03
N LEU A 452 0.71 -12.42 17.31
CA LEU A 452 2.05 -11.98 16.87
C LEU A 452 2.97 -11.74 18.06
N LEU A 453 2.52 -11.02 19.09
CA LEU A 453 3.29 -10.78 20.30
C LEU A 453 3.70 -12.09 20.98
N LYS A 454 2.76 -13.03 21.14
CA LYS A 454 3.05 -14.35 21.74
C LYS A 454 4.07 -15.14 20.92
N LEU A 455 3.96 -15.13 19.59
CA LEU A 455 4.90 -15.80 18.68
C LEU A 455 6.29 -15.16 18.69
N TYR A 456 6.35 -13.82 18.66
CA TYR A 456 7.61 -13.07 18.70
C TYR A 456 8.35 -13.26 20.02
N ALA A 457 7.62 -13.29 21.14
CA ALA A 457 8.19 -13.56 22.45
C ALA A 457 8.72 -14.99 22.60
N GLU A 458 8.06 -15.98 21.96
CA GLU A 458 8.51 -17.37 21.98
C GLU A 458 9.75 -17.62 21.09
N GLN A 459 9.85 -16.92 19.95
CA GLN A 459 10.93 -17.11 18.96
C GLN A 459 12.08 -16.09 19.04
N ASP A 460 12.10 -15.21 20.04
CA ASP A 460 13.07 -14.12 20.17
C ASP A 460 13.21 -13.28 18.89
N HIS A 461 12.08 -12.96 18.26
CA HIS A 461 12.09 -12.26 16.98
C HIS A 461 12.39 -10.76 17.15
N GLU A 462 13.26 -10.21 16.28
CA GLU A 462 13.72 -8.81 16.33
C GLU A 462 12.55 -7.81 16.28
N SER A 463 11.50 -8.13 15.53
CA SER A 463 10.31 -7.30 15.32
C SER A 463 9.40 -7.16 16.56
N LEU A 464 9.70 -7.84 17.67
CA LEU A 464 8.89 -7.75 18.91
C LEU A 464 8.81 -6.30 19.43
N LEU A 465 9.95 -5.61 19.43
CA LEU A 465 10.04 -4.25 19.94
C LEU A 465 9.38 -3.26 18.99
N ASP A 466 9.54 -3.47 17.68
CA ASP A 466 8.90 -2.66 16.65
C ASP A 466 7.37 -2.74 16.72
N LEU A 467 6.83 -3.95 16.98
CA LEU A 467 5.39 -4.15 17.16
C LEU A 467 4.86 -3.31 18.32
N LEU A 468 5.54 -3.33 19.46
CA LEU A 468 5.14 -2.64 20.69
C LEU A 468 5.39 -1.12 20.65
N ALA A 469 6.38 -0.68 19.88
CA ALA A 469 6.64 0.74 19.63
C ALA A 469 5.60 1.36 18.67
N SER A 470 5.05 0.55 17.77
CA SER A 470 3.98 0.95 16.84
C SER A 470 2.59 0.88 17.49
N PRO A 471 1.56 1.54 16.91
CA PRO A 471 0.20 1.40 17.43
C PRO A 471 -0.25 -0.06 17.38
N ASN A 472 -0.49 -0.64 18.56
CA ASN A 472 -0.85 -2.04 18.73
C ASN A 472 -2.22 -2.19 19.41
N ALA A 473 -2.90 -3.30 19.13
CA ALA A 473 -4.17 -3.67 19.75
C ALA A 473 -4.00 -4.88 20.69
N CYS A 474 -2.80 -5.04 21.26
CA CYS A 474 -2.46 -6.19 22.09
C CYS A 474 -3.27 -6.23 23.41
N LEU A 475 -3.87 -7.37 23.72
CA LEU A 475 -4.65 -7.56 24.94
C LEU A 475 -3.76 -7.82 26.16
N LEU A 476 -3.69 -6.83 27.06
CA LEU A 476 -2.80 -6.83 28.23
C LEU A 476 -2.98 -8.07 29.13
N ALA A 477 -4.22 -8.53 29.33
CA ALA A 477 -4.54 -9.67 30.20
C ALA A 477 -3.87 -10.98 29.77
N ASP A 478 -3.73 -11.22 28.46
CA ASP A 478 -3.16 -12.45 27.91
C ASP A 478 -1.68 -12.29 27.55
N SER A 479 -1.25 -11.10 27.13
CA SER A 479 0.14 -10.85 26.74
C SER A 479 1.08 -10.67 27.94
N ALA A 480 0.60 -10.10 29.05
CA ALA A 480 1.42 -9.90 30.25
C ALA A 480 1.97 -11.21 30.84
N PRO A 481 1.15 -12.22 31.18
CA PRO A 481 1.66 -13.49 31.74
C PRO A 481 2.54 -14.25 30.74
N TRP A 482 2.31 -14.08 29.44
CA TRP A 482 3.13 -14.71 28.40
C TRP A 482 4.54 -14.09 28.32
N LEU A 483 4.65 -12.77 28.36
CA LEU A 483 5.94 -12.07 28.38
C LEU A 483 6.74 -12.36 29.66
N GLU A 484 6.07 -12.47 30.80
CA GLU A 484 6.70 -12.88 32.07
C GLU A 484 7.26 -14.29 32.01
N LYS A 485 6.53 -15.24 31.42
CA LYS A 485 6.96 -16.63 31.22
C LYS A 485 8.24 -16.72 30.37
N HIS A 486 8.40 -15.83 29.39
CA HIS A 486 9.56 -15.78 28.50
C HIS A 486 10.65 -14.81 28.97
N HIS A 487 10.54 -14.25 30.18
CA HIS A 487 11.48 -13.29 30.77
C HIS A 487 11.73 -12.03 29.90
N LYS A 488 10.70 -11.56 29.18
CA LYS A 488 10.75 -10.35 28.33
C LYS A 488 10.12 -9.15 29.05
N TYR A 489 10.78 -8.68 30.10
CA TYR A 489 10.28 -7.62 30.97
C TYR A 489 10.31 -6.23 30.31
N PHE A 490 11.30 -5.91 29.48
CA PHE A 490 11.36 -4.64 28.76
C PHE A 490 10.15 -4.46 27.83
N ALA A 491 9.86 -5.49 27.02
CA ALA A 491 8.69 -5.56 26.16
C ALA A 491 7.38 -5.45 26.95
N LEU A 492 7.31 -6.08 28.13
CA LEU A 492 6.17 -5.95 29.03
C LEU A 492 5.97 -4.51 29.52
N GLY A 493 7.06 -3.80 29.86
CA GLY A 493 6.96 -2.39 30.23
C GLY A 493 6.50 -1.49 29.09
N LEU A 494 6.92 -1.76 27.84
CA LEU A 494 6.42 -1.04 26.65
C LEU A 494 4.91 -1.26 26.46
N LEU A 495 4.43 -2.48 26.68
CA LEU A 495 3.01 -2.80 26.63
C LEU A 495 2.21 -2.06 27.72
N TYR A 496 2.74 -1.97 28.94
CA TYR A 496 2.12 -1.19 30.01
C TYR A 496 2.05 0.30 29.67
N HIS A 497 3.12 0.85 29.09
CA HIS A 497 3.16 2.24 28.64
C HIS A 497 2.08 2.51 27.57
N TYR A 498 1.97 1.65 26.55
CA TYR A 498 0.99 1.82 25.49
C TYR A 498 -0.46 1.78 26.02
N ASN A 499 -0.72 1.03 27.10
CA ASN A 499 -2.01 0.98 27.78
C ASN A 499 -2.22 2.08 28.85
N GLY A 500 -1.33 3.07 28.92
CA GLY A 500 -1.43 4.20 29.85
C GLY A 500 -1.06 3.89 31.31
N GLN A 501 -0.43 2.74 31.57
CA GLN A 501 0.01 2.30 32.90
C GLN A 501 1.51 2.58 33.15
N ASP A 502 1.92 3.84 32.96
CA ASP A 502 3.33 4.27 33.05
C ASP A 502 3.97 3.97 34.42
N SER A 503 3.20 4.01 35.50
CA SER A 503 3.69 3.69 36.84
C SER A 503 4.11 2.22 36.98
N ALA A 504 3.40 1.30 36.34
CA ALA A 504 3.72 -0.13 36.36
C ALA A 504 4.92 -0.42 35.45
N ALA A 505 4.99 0.23 34.28
CA ALA A 505 6.13 0.15 33.37
C ALA A 505 7.44 0.58 34.05
N LEU A 506 7.45 1.75 34.70
CA LEU A 506 8.63 2.28 35.40
C LEU A 506 9.05 1.40 36.57
N GLN A 507 8.11 0.87 37.36
CA GLN A 507 8.43 -0.07 38.44
C GLN A 507 9.13 -1.32 37.90
N LEU A 508 8.64 -1.86 36.79
CA LEU A 508 9.21 -3.04 36.16
C LEU A 508 10.61 -2.76 35.61
N TRP A 509 10.80 -1.67 34.86
CA TRP A 509 12.10 -1.29 34.29
C TRP A 509 13.14 -0.97 35.38
N VAL A 510 12.74 -0.31 36.47
CA VAL A 510 13.63 -0.04 37.62
C VAL A 510 14.07 -1.33 38.30
N ARG A 511 13.19 -2.32 38.45
CA ARG A 511 13.54 -3.64 39.00
C ARG A 511 14.53 -4.39 38.09
N VAL A 512 14.40 -4.27 36.77
CA VAL A 512 15.37 -4.84 35.82
C VAL A 512 16.74 -4.15 35.97
N VAL A 513 16.79 -2.82 36.03
CA VAL A 513 18.06 -2.06 36.15
C VAL A 513 18.73 -2.22 37.53
N ASN A 514 17.94 -2.44 38.59
CA ASN A 514 18.46 -2.75 39.92
C ASN A 514 18.97 -4.20 40.04
N GLY A 515 18.72 -5.05 39.04
CA GLY A 515 19.16 -6.45 39.01
C GLY A 515 18.21 -7.44 39.68
N ASP A 516 17.01 -7.01 40.08
CA ASP A 516 15.98 -7.88 40.68
C ASP A 516 15.34 -8.82 39.63
N LEU A 517 15.41 -8.45 38.35
CA LEU A 517 14.91 -9.20 37.20
C LEU A 517 15.98 -9.20 36.11
N GLN A 518 16.22 -10.36 35.49
CA GLN A 518 17.16 -10.48 34.37
C GLN A 518 16.40 -10.37 33.06
N ASP A 519 16.81 -9.42 32.22
CA ASP A 519 16.32 -9.26 30.85
C ASP A 519 17.52 -9.00 29.93
N SER A 520 17.66 -9.80 28.87
CA SER A 520 18.73 -9.71 27.88
C SER A 520 18.37 -8.87 26.65
N THR A 521 17.15 -8.33 26.58
CA THR A 521 16.65 -7.59 25.41
C THR A 521 17.36 -6.27 25.13
N ARG A 522 17.88 -5.59 26.17
CA ARG A 522 18.57 -4.30 26.03
C ARG A 522 19.60 -4.06 27.13
N SER A 523 20.77 -3.54 26.75
CA SER A 523 21.85 -3.15 27.67
C SER A 523 21.80 -1.69 28.11
N ASP A 524 21.15 -0.82 27.32
CA ASP A 524 20.99 0.63 27.50
C ASP A 524 19.67 1.02 28.20
N LEU A 525 19.08 0.10 28.99
CA LEU A 525 17.78 0.32 29.65
C LEU A 525 17.79 1.55 30.58
N TYR A 526 18.92 1.86 31.21
CA TYR A 526 19.05 3.03 32.08
C TYR A 526 18.88 4.35 31.32
N ASP A 527 19.55 4.49 30.17
CA ASP A 527 19.44 5.68 29.32
C ASP A 527 18.02 5.82 28.74
N TYR A 528 17.41 4.69 28.37
CA TYR A 528 16.03 4.66 27.90
C TYR A 528 15.02 5.13 28.97
N ILE A 529 15.16 4.71 30.23
CA ILE A 529 14.29 5.17 31.32
C ILE A 529 14.45 6.69 31.52
N VAL A 530 15.67 7.20 31.42
CA VAL A 530 15.96 8.64 31.54
C VAL A 530 15.34 9.43 30.39
N ASP A 531 15.45 8.94 29.16
CA ASP A 531 14.78 9.54 28.00
C ASP A 531 13.25 9.47 28.15
N PHE A 532 12.71 8.33 28.59
CA PHE A 532 11.28 8.18 28.85
C PHE A 532 10.78 9.18 29.90
N LEU A 533 11.49 9.33 31.02
CA LEU A 533 11.17 10.33 32.05
C LEU A 533 11.33 11.78 31.56
N SER A 534 12.16 12.02 30.54
CA SER A 534 12.30 13.34 29.90
C SER A 534 11.06 13.72 29.09
N PHE A 535 10.33 12.75 28.53
CA PHE A 535 9.12 12.98 27.73
C PHE A 535 7.81 12.62 28.45
N CYS A 536 7.89 12.07 29.67
CA CYS A 536 6.72 11.70 30.46
C CYS A 536 5.90 12.93 30.91
N SER A 537 4.59 12.89 30.65
CA SER A 537 3.64 13.95 30.99
C SER A 537 3.34 14.03 32.49
N ASN A 538 3.47 12.94 33.25
CA ASN A 538 3.12 12.91 34.67
C ASN A 538 4.27 13.43 35.56
N PRO A 539 4.16 14.62 36.20
CA PRO A 539 5.23 15.19 37.00
C PRO A 539 5.50 14.40 38.29
N ASP A 540 4.49 13.72 38.86
CA ASP A 540 4.64 13.00 40.14
C ASP A 540 5.54 11.77 39.99
N LEU A 541 5.44 11.07 38.86
CA LEU A 541 6.33 9.95 38.54
C LEU A 541 7.77 10.42 38.33
N VAL A 542 7.92 11.58 37.70
CA VAL A 542 9.23 12.17 37.41
C VAL A 542 9.94 12.53 38.72
N TRP A 543 9.25 13.18 39.66
CA TRP A 543 9.81 13.47 40.97
C TRP A 543 10.16 12.21 41.76
N LYS A 544 9.31 11.18 41.70
CA LYS A 544 9.53 9.90 42.40
C LYS A 544 10.78 9.16 41.91
N TYR A 545 11.01 9.14 40.59
CA TYR A 545 12.13 8.41 39.98
C TYR A 545 13.36 9.28 39.68
N ALA A 546 13.26 10.61 39.82
CA ALA A 546 14.40 11.52 39.66
C ALA A 546 15.46 11.30 40.74
N ASP A 547 15.08 11.01 41.99
CA ASP A 547 16.03 10.69 43.06
C ASP A 547 16.83 9.42 42.72
N TRP A 548 16.14 8.39 42.23
CA TRP A 548 16.78 7.14 41.80
C TRP A 548 17.78 7.37 40.65
N ALA A 549 17.43 8.18 39.65
CA ALA A 549 18.34 8.47 38.53
C ALA A 549 19.54 9.33 38.97
N LEU A 550 19.32 10.36 39.80
CA LEU A 550 20.39 11.26 40.27
C LEU A 550 21.36 10.59 41.24
N GLN A 551 20.90 9.63 42.05
CA GLN A 551 21.77 8.84 42.94
C GLN A 551 22.70 7.89 42.18
N ARG A 552 22.26 7.38 41.02
CA ARG A 552 23.03 6.43 40.22
C ARG A 552 24.03 7.12 39.29
N ASP A 553 23.59 8.11 38.52
CA ASP A 553 24.47 8.94 37.69
C ASP A 553 23.95 10.38 37.59
N GLN A 554 24.70 11.32 38.17
CA GLN A 554 24.35 12.75 38.17
C GLN A 554 24.43 13.40 36.78
N THR A 555 25.20 12.85 35.84
CA THR A 555 25.36 13.43 34.49
C THR A 555 24.22 13.02 33.56
N VAL A 556 23.81 11.75 33.63
CA VAL A 556 22.69 11.21 32.86
C VAL A 556 21.35 11.58 33.51
N GLY A 557 21.23 11.54 34.84
CA GLY A 557 20.00 11.89 35.55
C GLY A 557 19.54 13.35 35.36
N VAL A 558 20.45 14.29 35.08
CA VAL A 558 20.09 15.67 34.74
C VAL A 558 19.41 15.80 33.38
N GLN A 559 19.60 14.81 32.49
CA GLN A 559 18.97 14.81 31.17
C GLN A 559 17.45 14.79 31.26
N ILE A 560 16.90 14.19 32.33
CA ILE A 560 15.47 14.22 32.68
C ILE A 560 14.90 15.64 32.67
N PHE A 561 15.69 16.61 33.15
CA PHE A 561 15.26 18.01 33.25
C PHE A 561 15.72 18.87 32.07
N THR A 562 16.83 18.53 31.41
CA THR A 562 17.36 19.34 30.28
C THR A 562 16.70 19.01 28.94
N ARG A 563 16.36 17.74 28.67
CA ARG A 563 15.77 17.28 27.41
C ARG A 563 14.25 17.50 27.30
N ARG A 564 13.58 17.89 28.39
CA ARG A 564 12.14 18.20 28.41
C ARG A 564 11.77 19.30 27.40
N PRO A 565 10.88 19.02 26.42
CA PRO A 565 10.43 20.01 25.46
C PRO A 565 9.56 21.06 26.18
N VAL A 566 9.87 22.34 25.97
CA VAL A 566 9.00 23.45 26.40
C VAL A 566 8.12 23.79 25.22
N GLY A 567 6.83 23.48 25.32
CA GLY A 567 5.85 23.78 24.28
C GLY A 567 5.90 25.26 23.89
N GLN A 568 6.15 25.52 22.61
CA GLN A 568 6.06 26.87 22.01
C GLN A 568 4.61 27.33 21.85
N ASP A 569 3.63 26.45 22.03
CA ASP A 569 2.22 26.79 21.99
C ASP A 569 1.73 27.25 23.37
N GLN A 570 1.89 28.55 23.58
CA GLN A 570 1.18 29.28 24.62
C GLN A 570 -0.32 29.10 24.38
N VAL A 571 -1.03 28.41 25.29
CA VAL A 571 -2.35 28.79 25.84
C VAL A 571 -3.01 27.68 26.68
N LYS A 572 -2.55 26.40 26.71
CA LYS A 572 -3.31 25.35 27.44
C LYS A 572 -2.68 24.49 28.53
N GLU A 573 -1.36 24.46 28.78
CA GLU A 573 -0.83 23.58 29.83
C GLU A 573 0.20 24.29 30.73
N GLN A 574 -0.31 25.14 31.63
CA GLN A 574 0.49 25.71 32.73
C GLN A 574 0.62 24.77 33.94
N LYS A 575 0.00 23.59 33.93
CA LYS A 575 0.07 22.61 35.04
C LYS A 575 1.17 21.56 34.90
N ASP A 576 1.69 21.33 33.70
CA ASP A 576 2.66 20.25 33.44
C ASP A 576 4.10 20.74 33.26
N GLN A 577 4.32 22.06 33.35
CA GLN A 577 5.67 22.63 33.31
C GLN A 577 6.28 22.65 34.71
N VAL A 578 7.25 21.77 34.93
CA VAL A 578 8.10 21.79 36.13
C VAL A 578 8.81 23.13 36.20
N ASN A 579 8.55 23.91 37.24
CA ASN A 579 9.13 25.23 37.40
C ASN A 579 10.66 25.12 37.56
N PRO A 580 11.46 25.84 36.75
CA PRO A 580 12.92 25.81 36.86
C PRO A 580 13.45 26.12 38.28
N ASP A 581 12.74 26.95 39.04
CA ASP A 581 13.14 27.33 40.40
C ASP A 581 12.98 26.16 41.41
N ASP A 582 11.97 25.29 41.21
CA ASP A 582 11.77 24.09 42.03
C ASP A 582 12.83 23.03 41.72
N VAL A 583 13.20 22.88 40.44
CA VAL A 583 14.29 22.00 40.02
C VAL A 583 15.63 22.47 40.57
N ILE A 584 15.90 23.79 40.57
CA ILE A 584 17.14 24.35 41.16
C ILE A 584 17.19 24.09 42.66
N THR A 585 16.07 24.26 43.37
CA THR A 585 15.99 23.96 44.81
C THR A 585 16.22 22.47 45.08
N TYR A 586 15.66 21.60 44.24
CA TYR A 586 15.80 20.15 44.34
C TYR A 586 17.21 19.66 44.02
N LEU A 587 17.81 20.16 42.94
CA LEU A 587 19.18 19.86 42.51
C LEU A 587 20.24 20.48 43.42
N GLY A 588 19.88 21.38 44.33
CA GLY A 588 20.78 21.93 45.36
C GLY A 588 21.49 20.85 46.20
N LYS A 589 20.91 19.64 46.30
CA LYS A 589 21.51 18.48 46.98
C LYS A 589 22.66 17.83 46.19
N HIS A 590 22.76 18.06 44.89
CA HIS A 590 23.74 17.44 43.98
C HIS A 590 24.49 18.53 43.17
N SER A 591 25.67 18.92 43.62
CA SER A 591 26.43 20.07 43.09
C SER A 591 26.79 19.95 41.60
N GLN A 592 27.13 18.76 41.11
CA GLN A 592 27.49 18.53 39.70
C GLN A 592 26.26 18.57 38.79
N ALA A 593 25.13 18.04 39.26
CA ALA A 593 23.88 18.03 38.53
C ALA A 593 23.30 19.45 38.35
N LEU A 594 23.39 20.25 39.41
CA LEU A 594 23.00 21.66 39.43
C LEU A 594 23.81 22.49 38.43
N LEU A 595 25.13 22.28 38.37
CA LEU A 595 26.00 23.00 37.43
C LEU A 595 25.63 22.70 35.98
N LEU A 596 25.44 21.43 35.61
CA LEU A 596 25.05 21.04 34.25
C LEU A 596 23.66 21.55 33.87
N TYR A 597 22.73 21.58 34.81
CA TYR A 597 21.40 22.13 34.58
C TYR A 597 21.45 23.66 34.36
N LEU A 598 22.21 24.39 35.18
CA LEU A 598 22.40 25.84 35.02
C LEU A 598 23.15 26.19 33.73
N GLU A 599 24.16 25.40 33.35
CA GLU A 599 24.85 25.52 32.04
C GLU A 599 23.84 25.40 30.89
N HIS A 600 22.95 24.41 30.94
CA HIS A 600 21.93 24.23 29.91
C HIS A 600 20.92 25.40 29.87
N LEU A 601 20.46 25.89 31.03
CA LEU A 601 19.51 27.00 31.10
C LEU A 601 20.09 28.31 30.55
N VAL A 602 21.37 28.58 30.83
CA VAL A 602 22.04 29.83 30.48
C VAL A 602 22.64 29.78 29.07
N LEU A 603 23.47 28.78 28.75
CA LEU A 603 24.19 28.71 27.47
C LEU A 603 23.34 28.07 26.37
N GLY A 604 22.60 27.01 26.71
CA GLY A 604 21.74 26.30 25.75
C GLY A 604 20.43 27.02 25.46
N ARG A 605 19.67 27.37 26.52
CA ARG A 605 18.34 27.99 26.40
C ARG A 605 18.34 29.53 26.39
N ARG A 606 19.47 30.18 26.65
CA ARG A 606 19.64 31.66 26.67
C ARG A 606 18.60 32.41 27.53
N ILE A 607 18.18 31.83 28.66
CA ILE A 607 17.19 32.46 29.53
C ILE A 607 17.75 33.76 30.12
N GLN A 608 17.06 34.88 29.93
CA GLN A 608 17.49 36.22 30.35
C GLN A 608 17.06 36.56 31.80
N LYS A 609 17.24 35.64 32.76
CA LYS A 609 16.94 35.88 34.18
C LYS A 609 18.22 36.18 34.97
N GLU A 610 18.36 37.38 35.52
CA GLU A 610 19.56 37.85 36.23
C GLU A 610 20.01 36.91 37.38
N LYS A 611 19.04 36.33 38.10
CA LYS A 611 19.30 35.40 39.21
C LYS A 611 20.04 34.14 38.77
N LEU A 612 19.69 33.59 37.60
CA LEU A 612 20.27 32.33 37.10
C LEU A 612 21.71 32.53 36.60
N HIS A 613 21.95 33.63 35.89
CA HIS A 613 23.28 34.02 35.43
C HIS A 613 24.21 34.33 36.61
N THR A 614 23.70 35.04 37.62
CA THR A 614 24.46 35.29 38.86
C THR A 614 24.77 33.99 39.60
N HIS A 615 23.81 33.07 39.71
CA HIS A 615 24.00 31.79 40.38
C HIS A 615 24.99 30.87 39.66
N LEU A 616 24.92 30.79 38.32
CA LEU A 616 25.90 30.05 37.50
C LEU A 616 27.30 30.66 37.64
N ALA A 617 27.42 31.98 37.56
CA ALA A 617 28.70 32.67 37.68
C ALA A 617 29.33 32.42 39.07
N VAL A 618 28.52 32.46 40.14
CA VAL A 618 28.99 32.13 41.50
C VAL A 618 29.45 30.67 41.59
N GLN A 619 28.70 29.71 41.05
CA GLN A 619 29.10 28.29 41.05
C GLN A 619 30.39 28.04 40.27
N TYR A 620 30.59 28.72 39.13
CA TYR A 620 31.86 28.67 38.40
C TYR A 620 33.00 29.29 39.17
N THR A 621 32.78 30.45 39.81
CA THR A 621 33.80 31.07 40.67
C THR A 621 34.16 30.16 41.84
N ASP A 622 33.17 29.61 42.54
CA ASP A 622 33.40 28.71 43.68
C ASP A 622 34.10 27.41 43.23
N ARG A 623 33.79 26.88 42.03
CA ARG A 623 34.49 25.74 41.43
C ARG A 623 35.94 26.07 41.12
N VAL A 624 36.22 27.21 40.48
CA VAL A 624 37.59 27.66 40.15
C VAL A 624 38.37 27.89 41.44
N LEU A 625 37.81 28.57 42.44
CA LEU A 625 38.44 28.78 43.75
C LEU A 625 38.73 27.47 44.48
N SER A 626 37.79 26.51 44.44
CA SER A 626 38.01 25.19 45.05
C SER A 626 39.15 24.42 44.38
N LEU A 627 39.27 24.50 43.05
CA LEU A 627 40.33 23.84 42.30
C LEU A 627 41.69 24.54 42.50
N LEU A 628 41.71 25.87 42.64
CA LEU A 628 42.92 26.65 42.93
C LEU A 628 43.43 26.43 44.37
N SER A 629 42.54 26.08 45.31
CA SER A 629 42.91 25.72 46.67
C SER A 629 43.49 24.30 46.81
N GLN A 630 43.33 23.46 45.79
CA GLN A 630 43.86 22.10 45.72
C GLN A 630 45.19 22.09 44.94
N SER A 631 46.11 21.19 45.29
CA SER A 631 47.53 21.17 44.87
C SER A 631 47.75 21.06 43.33
N PRO A 632 48.97 21.27 42.79
CA PRO A 632 49.23 21.74 41.42
C PRO A 632 49.09 20.68 40.31
N THR A 633 48.46 19.54 40.56
CA THR A 633 48.31 18.46 39.57
C THR A 633 47.09 18.62 38.65
N VAL A 634 46.33 19.71 38.79
CA VAL A 634 45.05 19.93 38.10
C VAL A 634 45.07 21.14 37.14
N ASP A 635 46.24 21.53 36.62
CA ASP A 635 46.36 22.69 35.72
C ASP A 635 45.42 22.65 34.50
N GLN A 636 45.19 21.44 33.94
CA GLN A 636 44.27 21.28 32.81
C GLN A 636 42.80 21.49 33.16
N GLN A 637 42.32 20.99 34.31
CA GLN A 637 40.91 21.20 34.69
C GLN A 637 40.68 22.61 35.22
N VAL A 638 41.70 23.22 35.84
CA VAL A 638 41.69 24.64 36.22
C VAL A 638 41.59 25.52 34.97
N SER A 639 42.39 25.24 33.92
CA SER A 639 42.32 25.96 32.64
C SER A 639 40.94 25.84 32.00
N ILE A 640 40.38 24.62 31.89
CA ILE A 640 39.04 24.41 31.29
C ILE A 640 37.94 25.12 32.10
N ALA A 641 37.99 25.05 33.43
CA ALA A 641 37.02 25.74 34.29
C ALA A 641 37.16 27.27 34.19
N ARG A 642 38.40 27.77 34.05
CA ARG A 642 38.71 29.18 33.88
C ARG A 642 38.25 29.72 32.53
N ASP A 643 38.46 28.97 31.45
CA ASP A 643 38.01 29.32 30.10
C ASP A 643 36.48 29.39 30.04
N LYS A 644 35.78 28.44 30.67
CA LYS A 644 34.31 28.48 30.80
C LYS A 644 33.81 29.70 31.56
N LEU A 645 34.46 30.06 32.66
CA LEU A 645 34.13 31.27 33.44
C LEU A 645 34.37 32.54 32.61
N GLN A 646 35.52 32.65 31.95
CA GLN A 646 35.85 33.80 31.10
C GLN A 646 34.87 33.97 29.94
N LEU A 647 34.47 32.86 29.30
CA LEU A 647 33.48 32.86 28.23
C LEU A 647 32.12 33.37 28.74
N LEU A 648 31.64 32.85 29.88
CA LEU A 648 30.39 33.32 30.48
C LEU A 648 30.43 34.82 30.82
N LEU A 649 31.53 35.28 31.41
CA LEU A 649 31.71 36.70 31.79
C LEU A 649 31.76 37.63 30.57
N ARG A 650 32.30 37.16 29.44
CA ARG A 650 32.36 37.91 28.18
C ARG A 650 30.99 37.96 27.50
N GLU A 651 30.33 36.82 27.36
CA GLU A 651 29.09 36.67 26.58
C GLU A 651 27.85 37.21 27.31
N SER A 652 27.74 37.01 28.62
CA SER A 652 26.59 37.49 29.40
C SER A 652 26.83 38.88 29.98
N SER A 653 25.77 39.69 30.08
CA SER A 653 25.72 40.95 30.83
C SER A 653 24.71 40.91 31.99
N LEU A 654 24.03 39.79 32.19
CA LEU A 654 22.89 39.66 33.11
C LEU A 654 23.28 39.06 34.47
N TYR A 655 24.42 39.43 35.03
CA TYR A 655 24.83 38.97 36.36
C TYR A 655 25.22 40.14 37.26
N ARG A 656 25.14 39.93 38.57
CA ARG A 656 25.54 40.94 39.56
C ARG A 656 27.05 41.07 39.64
N VAL A 657 27.59 42.00 38.85
CA VAL A 657 29.02 42.27 38.72
C VAL A 657 29.67 42.58 40.08
N GLN A 658 29.01 43.37 40.94
CA GLN A 658 29.53 43.74 42.26
C GLN A 658 29.69 42.55 43.22
N LEU A 659 28.79 41.56 43.15
CA LEU A 659 28.84 40.37 44.01
C LEU A 659 29.98 39.44 43.62
N LEU A 660 30.25 39.31 42.31
CA LEU A 660 31.40 38.54 41.81
C LEU A 660 32.71 39.27 42.05
N LEU A 661 32.74 40.60 41.87
CA LEU A 661 33.93 41.40 42.16
C LEU A 661 34.34 41.27 43.63
N GLY A 662 33.40 41.34 44.56
CA GLY A 662 33.67 41.15 45.99
C GLY A 662 34.29 39.79 46.33
N LYS A 663 33.89 38.71 45.64
CA LYS A 663 34.47 37.37 45.82
C LYS A 663 35.85 37.21 45.16
N ILE A 664 36.09 37.86 44.03
CA ILE A 664 37.31 37.68 43.22
C ILE A 664 38.43 38.65 43.63
N GLN A 665 38.08 39.79 44.23
CA GLN A 665 39.04 40.82 44.65
C GLN A 665 40.08 40.32 45.65
N GLU A 666 39.74 39.29 46.43
CA GLU A 666 40.62 38.66 47.42
C GLU A 666 41.66 37.70 46.81
N CYS A 667 41.57 37.38 45.51
CA CYS A 667 42.46 36.44 44.84
C CYS A 667 43.42 37.12 43.85
N ASP A 668 44.72 36.93 44.08
CA ASP A 668 45.82 37.50 43.27
C ASP A 668 46.09 36.75 41.96
N GLN A 669 45.28 35.75 41.59
CA GLN A 669 45.52 34.94 40.38
C GLN A 669 44.49 35.19 39.26
N LEU A 670 43.38 35.89 39.55
CA LEU A 670 42.23 36.08 38.64
C LEU A 670 42.18 37.48 38.01
N PHE A 671 43.32 37.99 37.54
CA PHE A 671 43.41 39.36 36.99
C PHE A 671 42.63 39.58 35.69
N LEU A 672 42.55 38.59 34.80
CA LEU A 672 41.84 38.73 33.52
C LEU A 672 40.31 38.78 33.71
N GLU A 673 39.81 37.96 34.64
CA GLU A 673 38.41 37.95 35.05
C GLU A 673 38.04 39.27 35.73
N ARG A 674 38.93 39.81 36.58
CA ARG A 674 38.77 41.15 37.20
C ARG A 674 38.72 42.26 36.16
N ALA A 675 39.63 42.27 35.20
CA ALA A 675 39.64 43.26 34.12
C ALA A 675 38.34 43.19 33.29
N THR A 676 37.83 41.99 33.02
CA THR A 676 36.55 41.79 32.31
C THR A 676 35.38 42.34 33.12
N LEU A 677 35.33 42.10 34.44
CA LEU A 677 34.29 42.61 35.33
C LEU A 677 34.32 44.15 35.45
N HIS A 678 35.50 44.76 35.63
CA HIS A 678 35.64 46.23 35.61
C HIS A 678 35.22 46.83 34.27
N GLY A 679 35.49 46.13 33.16
CA GLY A 679 35.00 46.53 31.85
C GLY A 679 33.49 46.53 31.69
N LYS A 680 32.78 45.61 32.35
CA LYS A 680 31.31 45.61 32.38
C LYS A 680 30.74 46.72 33.28
N LEU A 681 31.53 47.24 34.24
CA LEU A 681 31.18 48.41 35.07
C LEU A 681 31.50 49.75 34.39
N GLU A 682 31.99 49.74 33.14
CA GLU A 682 32.48 50.92 32.41
C GLU A 682 33.69 51.62 33.05
N GLU A 683 34.34 50.97 34.03
CA GLU A 683 35.63 51.39 34.63
C GLU A 683 36.79 50.90 33.75
N HIS A 684 36.84 51.39 32.52
CA HIS A 684 37.81 50.97 31.50
C HIS A 684 39.26 51.35 31.86
N ASP A 685 39.43 52.46 32.58
CA ASP A 685 40.70 52.93 33.16
C ASP A 685 41.33 51.86 34.06
N LYS A 686 40.55 51.34 35.03
CA LYS A 686 41.03 50.30 35.96
C LYS A 686 41.26 48.98 35.25
N ALA A 687 40.39 48.61 34.31
CA ALA A 687 40.53 47.38 33.53
C ALA A 687 41.81 47.38 32.68
N LEU A 688 42.08 48.47 31.96
CA LEU A 688 43.29 48.63 31.17
C LEU A 688 44.54 48.71 32.05
N HIS A 689 44.47 49.39 33.19
CA HIS A 689 45.57 49.43 34.15
C HIS A 689 45.93 48.04 34.69
N ILE A 690 44.95 47.17 34.98
CA ILE A 690 45.19 45.78 35.39
C ILE A 690 45.87 44.99 34.25
N LEU A 691 45.38 45.10 33.02
CA LEU A 691 45.95 44.36 31.87
C LEU A 691 47.38 44.83 31.53
N VAL A 692 47.63 46.13 31.57
CA VAL A 692 48.91 46.74 31.16
C VAL A 692 49.95 46.71 32.27
N HIS A 693 49.62 47.10 33.50
CA HIS A 693 50.61 47.22 34.58
C HIS A 693 50.72 45.95 35.45
N GLN A 694 49.62 45.23 35.69
CA GLN A 694 49.65 44.04 36.56
C GLN A 694 49.93 42.76 35.79
N LEU A 695 49.30 42.57 34.62
CA LEU A 695 49.50 41.38 33.78
C LEU A 695 50.61 41.53 32.73
N LYS A 696 50.96 42.76 32.34
CA LYS A 696 51.91 43.08 31.24
C LYS A 696 51.58 42.36 29.92
N ASP A 697 50.30 42.08 29.67
CA ASP A 697 49.82 41.41 28.47
C ASP A 697 49.23 42.44 27.49
N PHE A 698 50.09 43.00 26.65
CA PHE A 698 49.71 44.01 25.65
C PHE A 698 48.72 43.46 24.60
N PRO A 699 48.90 42.24 24.05
CA PRO A 699 47.89 41.63 23.19
C PRO A 699 46.51 41.47 23.84
N ALA A 700 46.44 41.09 25.12
CA ALA A 700 45.15 41.00 25.82
C ALA A 700 44.47 42.37 26.02
N ALA A 701 45.25 43.45 26.22
CA ALA A 701 44.74 44.82 26.28
C ALA A 701 44.17 45.30 24.94
N GLU A 702 44.83 44.99 23.82
CA GLU A 702 44.30 45.23 22.47
C GLU A 702 43.01 44.43 22.24
N ALA A 703 43.00 43.14 22.59
CA ALA A 703 41.83 42.28 22.46
C ALA A 703 40.64 42.76 23.31
N TYR A 704 40.90 43.31 24.50
CA TYR A 704 39.87 43.93 25.34
C TYR A 704 39.26 45.18 24.68
N CYS A 705 40.08 46.04 24.07
CA CYS A 705 39.59 47.23 23.36
C CYS A 705 38.71 46.86 22.16
N VAL A 706 39.08 45.80 21.43
CA VAL A 706 38.27 45.24 20.34
C VAL A 706 36.98 44.62 20.87
N TRP A 707 37.03 43.84 21.96
CA TRP A 707 35.84 43.23 22.56
C TRP A 707 34.87 44.28 23.14
N GLY A 708 35.38 45.27 23.88
CA GLY A 708 34.57 46.33 24.49
C GLY A 708 33.91 47.27 23.46
N SER A 709 34.42 47.28 22.22
CA SER A 709 33.88 48.07 21.10
C SER A 709 33.03 47.27 20.12
N ALA A 710 33.00 45.94 20.19
CA ALA A 710 32.36 45.06 19.20
C ALA A 710 30.85 45.28 18.96
N SER A 711 30.15 45.93 19.89
CA SER A 711 28.71 46.22 19.80
C SER A 711 28.37 47.71 19.79
N ARG A 712 29.38 48.58 19.78
CA ARG A 712 29.24 50.04 19.91
C ARG A 712 29.83 50.75 18.68
N ASP A 713 29.52 52.04 18.55
CA ASP A 713 29.94 52.84 17.40
C ASP A 713 31.47 52.90 17.24
N PRO A 714 31.99 53.09 16.01
CA PRO A 714 33.42 53.24 15.77
C PRO A 714 34.05 54.42 16.55
N ALA A 715 33.25 55.43 16.90
CA ALA A 715 33.68 56.51 17.79
C ALA A 715 33.95 56.05 19.24
N TYR A 716 33.25 55.00 19.70
CA TYR A 716 33.49 54.36 21.00
C TYR A 716 34.78 53.56 20.98
N GLN A 717 35.02 52.82 19.89
CA GLN A 717 36.28 52.11 19.65
C GLN A 717 37.45 53.08 19.69
N GLN A 718 37.35 54.18 18.96
CA GLN A 718 38.37 55.23 18.95
C GLN A 718 38.68 55.75 20.37
N ARG A 719 37.66 56.00 21.21
CA ARG A 719 37.88 56.43 22.62
C ARG A 719 38.63 55.40 23.46
N LEU A 720 38.30 54.11 23.34
CA LEU A 720 39.00 53.05 24.09
C LEU A 720 40.47 52.91 23.65
N PHE A 721 40.74 52.98 22.35
CA PHE A 721 42.11 52.95 21.83
C PHE A 721 42.90 54.21 22.23
N HIS A 722 42.26 55.38 22.33
CA HIS A 722 42.89 56.57 22.90
C HIS A 722 43.18 56.41 24.40
N LEU A 723 42.27 55.84 25.20
CA LEU A 723 42.52 55.53 26.61
C LEU A 723 43.66 54.53 26.78
N LEU A 724 43.76 53.51 25.93
CA LEU A 724 44.89 52.57 25.94
C LEU A 724 46.21 53.27 25.61
N LEU A 725 46.20 54.17 24.63
CA LEU A 725 47.37 54.99 24.28
C LEU A 725 47.76 55.93 25.43
N GLU A 726 46.79 56.55 26.10
CA GLU A 726 47.01 57.36 27.29
C GLU A 726 47.63 56.52 28.42
N VAL A 727 47.13 55.31 28.69
CA VAL A 727 47.70 54.38 29.69
C VAL A 727 49.12 53.93 29.33
N TYR A 728 49.43 53.75 28.04
CA TYR A 728 50.81 53.45 27.61
C TYR A 728 51.75 54.65 27.69
N LEU A 729 51.24 55.87 27.55
CA LEU A 729 52.00 57.11 27.56
C LEU A 729 51.97 57.82 28.92
N ASP A 730 51.24 57.27 29.91
CA ASP A 730 51.10 57.87 31.23
C ASP A 730 52.46 57.95 31.92
N ARG A 731 52.81 59.17 32.33
CA ARG A 731 54.12 59.52 32.90
C ARG A 731 54.13 59.52 34.42
N ASP A 732 52.98 59.31 35.05
CA ASP A 732 52.83 59.51 36.49
C ASP A 732 53.26 58.29 37.35
N LEU A 733 53.75 57.19 36.75
CA LEU A 733 54.39 56.13 37.53
C LEU A 733 55.92 56.34 37.64
N PRO A 734 56.49 56.32 38.86
CA PRO A 734 57.90 56.57 39.08
C PRO A 734 58.76 55.53 38.38
N SER A 735 59.54 56.03 37.44
CA SER A 735 60.56 55.36 36.65
C SER A 735 61.42 54.39 37.46
N SER A 736 61.23 53.09 37.21
CA SER A 736 62.33 52.12 37.11
C SER A 736 61.82 50.80 36.51
N THR A 737 62.47 50.33 35.43
CA THR A 737 62.31 49.00 34.80
C THR A 737 61.06 48.69 33.94
N GLY A 738 60.66 49.58 33.02
CA GLY A 738 59.69 49.20 31.98
C GLY A 738 59.31 50.21 30.89
N SER A 739 59.83 51.45 30.91
CA SER A 739 59.39 52.51 29.99
C SER A 739 59.61 52.17 28.51
N GLY A 740 60.70 51.47 28.17
CA GLY A 740 60.99 51.10 26.78
C GLY A 740 60.03 50.07 26.20
N GLU A 741 59.46 49.16 27.01
CA GLU A 741 58.48 48.17 26.53
C GLU A 741 57.12 48.81 26.26
N LEU A 742 56.71 49.76 27.11
CA LEU A 742 55.46 50.52 26.96
C LEU A 742 55.54 51.48 25.75
N GLU A 743 56.67 52.14 25.55
CA GLU A 743 56.92 52.99 24.38
C GLU A 743 56.91 52.18 23.08
N MET A 744 57.52 50.99 23.07
CA MET A 744 57.47 50.08 21.92
C MET A 744 56.06 49.55 21.66
N ALA A 745 55.30 49.18 22.71
CA ALA A 745 53.91 48.75 22.58
C ALA A 745 53.01 49.87 22.06
N ALA A 746 53.23 51.13 22.48
CA ALA A 746 52.50 52.29 21.97
C ALA A 746 52.80 52.54 20.47
N VAL A 747 54.06 52.42 20.06
CA VAL A 747 54.46 52.53 18.63
C VAL A 747 53.86 51.39 17.80
N ASP A 748 53.87 50.16 18.32
CA ASP A 748 53.26 49.00 17.67
C ASP A 748 51.75 49.16 17.54
N LEU A 749 51.06 49.65 18.59
CA LEU A 749 49.62 49.91 18.59
C LEU A 749 49.24 50.92 17.49
N LEU A 750 49.96 52.04 17.41
CA LEU A 750 49.75 53.07 16.38
C LEU A 750 50.02 52.52 14.97
N ASN A 751 51.06 51.71 14.81
CA ASN A 751 51.41 51.13 13.51
C ASN A 751 50.53 49.95 13.10
N ARG A 752 49.85 49.25 14.01
CA ARG A 752 48.89 48.17 13.72
C ARG A 752 47.47 48.70 13.52
N HIS A 753 46.97 49.53 14.44
CA HIS A 753 45.59 50.01 14.46
C HIS A 753 45.42 51.47 14.01
N GLY A 754 46.32 51.97 13.15
CA GLY A 754 46.38 53.37 12.73
C GLY A 754 45.13 53.95 12.06
N GLU A 755 44.21 53.13 11.57
CA GLU A 755 42.95 53.58 10.94
C GLU A 755 41.87 53.97 11.97
N VAL A 756 41.99 53.47 13.20
CA VAL A 756 40.99 53.68 14.28
C VAL A 756 41.24 54.99 15.02
N PHE A 757 42.48 55.48 15.01
CA PHE A 757 42.89 56.68 15.73
C PHE A 757 42.53 57.97 14.99
N ASP A 758 42.17 59.01 15.74
CA ASP A 758 42.16 60.37 15.22
C ASP A 758 43.61 60.87 15.10
N ALA A 759 44.08 61.06 13.87
CA ALA A 759 45.44 61.51 13.60
C ALA A 759 45.76 62.87 14.24
N VAL A 760 44.79 63.77 14.39
CA VAL A 760 45.02 65.08 15.01
C VAL A 760 45.23 64.90 16.51
N ARG A 761 44.34 64.15 17.16
CA ARG A 761 44.39 63.92 18.61
C ARG A 761 45.58 63.06 19.04
N VAL A 762 46.02 62.11 18.21
CA VAL A 762 47.25 61.36 18.46
C VAL A 762 48.47 62.28 18.40
N LEU A 763 48.56 63.19 17.44
CA LEU A 763 49.69 64.12 17.33
C LEU A 763 49.84 65.00 18.58
N ASP A 764 48.73 65.39 19.21
CA ASP A 764 48.74 66.17 20.45
C ASP A 764 49.19 65.36 21.68
N LEU A 765 48.96 64.04 21.68
CA LEU A 765 49.32 63.13 22.79
C LEU A 765 50.76 62.60 22.70
N LEU A 766 51.43 62.74 21.55
CA LEU A 766 52.75 62.16 21.32
C LEU A 766 53.88 62.94 22.02
N PRO A 767 54.85 62.25 22.65
CA PRO A 767 56.05 62.90 23.18
C PRO A 767 56.90 63.59 22.11
N GLU A 768 57.39 64.81 22.39
CA GLU A 768 58.27 65.58 21.48
C GLU A 768 59.60 64.87 21.13
N GLY A 769 59.99 63.84 21.90
CA GLY A 769 61.24 63.08 21.72
C GLY A 769 61.17 61.94 20.70
N TRP A 770 60.00 61.63 20.11
CA TRP A 770 59.87 60.49 19.19
C TRP A 770 60.36 60.80 17.77
N SER A 771 61.13 59.88 17.20
CA SER A 771 61.60 60.03 15.82
C SER A 771 60.47 59.79 14.81
N LEU A 772 60.31 60.70 13.85
CA LEU A 772 59.29 60.61 12.79
C LEU A 772 59.41 59.33 11.94
N GLN A 773 60.57 58.66 11.94
CA GLN A 773 60.76 57.40 11.22
C GLN A 773 59.92 56.26 11.80
N LEU A 774 59.74 56.21 13.12
CA LEU A 774 58.95 55.17 13.80
C LEU A 774 57.44 55.30 13.53
N LEU A 775 56.97 56.54 13.28
CA LEU A 775 55.56 56.87 13.03
C LEU A 775 55.21 56.95 11.54
N ARG A 776 56.18 56.76 10.63
CA ARG A 776 55.98 56.85 9.18
C ARG A 776 54.84 55.94 8.66
N PRO A 777 54.69 54.68 9.09
CA PRO A 777 53.59 53.83 8.63
C PRO A 777 52.22 54.36 9.06
N PHE A 778 52.08 54.81 10.31
CA PHE A 778 50.87 55.44 10.83
C PHE A 778 50.49 56.71 10.05
N LEU A 779 51.40 57.70 10.00
CA LEU A 779 51.16 58.98 9.32
C LEU A 779 50.83 58.80 7.83
N GLY A 780 51.53 57.86 7.18
CA GLY A 780 51.27 57.53 5.77
C GLY A 780 49.89 56.94 5.54
N ARG A 781 49.39 56.08 6.43
CA ARG A 781 48.04 55.51 6.33
C ARG A 781 46.96 56.54 6.68
N ALA A 782 47.14 57.32 7.75
CA ALA A 782 46.19 58.35 8.15
C ALA A 782 45.98 59.40 7.05
N LEU A 783 47.07 59.89 6.42
CA LEU A 783 46.98 60.87 5.33
C LEU A 783 46.28 60.31 4.09
N ARG A 784 46.59 59.06 3.72
CA ARG A 784 45.93 58.37 2.60
C ARG A 784 44.45 58.13 2.89
N GLY A 785 44.11 57.73 4.12
CA GLY A 785 42.73 57.54 4.57
C GLY A 785 41.91 58.81 4.44
N SER A 786 42.42 59.94 4.94
CA SER A 786 41.77 61.25 4.80
C SER A 786 41.58 61.65 3.32
N MET A 787 42.62 61.49 2.49
CA MET A 787 42.53 61.77 1.05
C MET A 787 41.55 60.85 0.31
N HIS A 788 41.47 59.58 0.70
CA HIS A 788 40.53 58.62 0.13
C HIS A 788 39.09 58.99 0.51
N ALA A 789 38.81 59.25 1.79
CA ALA A 789 37.50 59.68 2.27
C ALA A 789 37.00 60.95 1.55
N PHE A 790 37.89 61.92 1.33
CA PHE A 790 37.59 63.12 0.55
C PHE A 790 37.19 62.79 -0.89
N ARG A 791 37.98 61.98 -1.60
CA ARG A 791 37.70 61.59 -3.00
C ARG A 791 36.44 60.75 -3.13
N THR A 792 36.22 59.78 -2.24
CA THR A 792 35.03 58.92 -2.25
C THR A 792 33.76 59.73 -2.00
N SER A 793 33.81 60.72 -1.11
CA SER A 793 32.70 61.66 -0.89
C SER A 793 32.38 62.49 -2.14
N GLN A 794 33.41 62.92 -2.89
CA GLN A 794 33.21 63.61 -4.17
C GLN A 794 32.53 62.73 -5.23
N VAL A 795 32.89 61.45 -5.30
CA VAL A 795 32.24 60.48 -6.21
C VAL A 795 30.79 60.24 -5.80
N ALA A 796 30.52 60.03 -4.52
CA ALA A 796 29.15 59.86 -4.00
C ALA A 796 28.27 61.09 -4.33
N LEU A 797 28.81 62.30 -4.18
CA LEU A 797 28.13 63.52 -4.59
C LEU A 797 27.83 63.55 -6.10
N GLY A 798 28.77 63.09 -6.93
CA GLY A 798 28.58 62.97 -8.38
C GLY A 798 27.49 61.96 -8.77
N LEU A 799 27.46 60.80 -8.12
CA LEU A 799 26.43 59.77 -8.32
C LEU A 799 25.05 60.26 -7.91
N ALA A 800 24.93 60.88 -6.73
CA ALA A 800 23.67 61.46 -6.26
C ALA A 800 23.14 62.54 -7.21
N ARG A 801 24.04 63.35 -7.81
CA ARG A 801 23.66 64.32 -8.87
C ARG A 801 23.13 63.62 -10.13
N SER A 802 23.76 62.53 -10.56
CA SER A 802 23.33 61.74 -11.71
C SER A 802 21.97 61.07 -11.48
N GLU A 803 21.76 60.46 -10.31
CA GLU A 803 20.50 59.84 -9.93
C GLU A 803 19.36 60.87 -9.89
N ASN A 804 19.61 62.06 -9.35
CA ASN A 804 18.64 63.15 -9.37
C ASN A 804 18.26 63.56 -10.80
N LEU A 805 19.24 63.63 -11.72
CA LEU A 805 18.98 63.90 -13.15
C LEU A 805 18.12 62.80 -13.81
N GLN A 806 18.39 61.52 -13.52
CA GLN A 806 17.59 60.40 -14.01
C GLN A 806 16.15 60.46 -13.51
N LEU A 807 15.95 60.69 -12.20
CA LEU A 807 14.63 60.86 -11.60
C LEU A 807 13.88 62.05 -12.20
N GLN A 808 14.57 63.16 -12.49
CA GLN A 808 13.98 64.30 -13.20
C GLN A 808 13.55 63.93 -14.62
N HIS A 809 14.34 63.14 -15.35
CA HIS A 809 13.97 62.63 -16.67
C HIS A 809 12.74 61.71 -16.61
N ASP A 810 12.72 60.76 -15.68
CA ASP A 810 11.58 59.85 -15.51
C ASP A 810 10.31 60.61 -15.12
N ARG A 811 10.42 61.63 -14.27
CA ARG A 811 9.31 62.54 -13.94
C ARG A 811 8.76 63.22 -15.19
N LEU A 812 9.62 63.68 -16.10
CA LEU A 812 9.19 64.29 -17.37
C LEU A 812 8.51 63.27 -18.29
N LYS A 813 9.04 62.04 -18.36
CA LYS A 813 8.45 60.95 -19.15
C LYS A 813 7.05 60.60 -18.67
N GLN A 814 6.83 60.50 -17.36
CA GLN A 814 5.51 60.24 -16.77
C GLN A 814 4.53 61.41 -16.98
N LYS A 815 4.99 62.67 -16.98
CA LYS A 815 4.13 63.83 -17.29
C LYS A 815 3.61 63.85 -18.73
N ARG A 816 4.26 63.13 -19.65
CA ARG A 816 3.96 63.18 -21.09
C ARG A 816 2.95 62.11 -21.56
N SER A 817 2.61 61.13 -20.72
CA SER A 817 1.65 60.08 -21.11
C SER A 817 0.21 60.61 -21.08
N PRO A 818 -0.54 60.52 -22.19
CA PRO A 818 -1.95 60.91 -22.21
C PRO A 818 -2.79 59.95 -21.35
N VAL A 819 -3.71 60.50 -20.56
CA VAL A 819 -4.66 59.71 -19.76
C VAL A 819 -6.02 59.74 -20.46
N LEU A 820 -6.54 58.55 -20.81
CA LEU A 820 -7.83 58.39 -21.46
C LEU A 820 -8.96 58.40 -20.42
N VAL A 821 -9.81 59.42 -20.47
CA VAL A 821 -11.04 59.51 -19.67
C VAL A 821 -12.20 58.99 -20.50
N SER A 822 -12.97 58.04 -19.97
CA SER A 822 -14.14 57.45 -20.64
C SER A 822 -15.35 57.50 -19.71
N GLU A 823 -16.53 57.80 -20.25
CA GLU A 823 -17.79 57.91 -19.49
C GLU A 823 -18.15 56.64 -18.69
N LYS A 824 -17.64 55.47 -19.10
CA LYS A 824 -17.85 54.20 -18.38
C LYS A 824 -17.00 54.04 -17.12
N LYS A 825 -15.91 54.81 -16.99
CA LYS A 825 -14.99 54.75 -15.84
C LYS A 825 -15.21 55.99 -14.97
N GLY A 826 -15.93 55.81 -13.87
CA GLY A 826 -16.13 56.84 -12.86
C GLY A 826 -14.86 57.11 -12.03
N CYS A 827 -14.87 58.22 -11.29
CA CYS A 827 -13.80 58.56 -10.37
C CYS A 827 -13.65 57.49 -9.27
N VAL A 828 -12.43 57.05 -8.97
CA VAL A 828 -12.17 56.01 -7.95
C VAL A 828 -12.56 56.44 -6.52
N LEU A 829 -12.67 57.74 -6.25
CA LEU A 829 -12.96 58.25 -4.91
C LEU A 829 -14.45 58.46 -4.63
N CYS A 830 -15.24 58.87 -5.63
CA CYS A 830 -16.67 59.14 -5.48
C CYS A 830 -17.55 58.20 -6.31
N HIS A 831 -16.97 57.37 -7.16
CA HIS A 831 -17.62 56.44 -8.09
C HIS A 831 -18.58 57.09 -9.12
N ASN A 832 -18.70 58.42 -9.14
CA ASN A 832 -19.49 59.16 -10.12
C ASN A 832 -18.74 59.31 -11.45
N THR A 833 -19.50 59.43 -12.55
CA THR A 833 -18.97 59.68 -13.90
C THR A 833 -18.39 61.09 -14.04
N PHE A 834 -17.49 61.27 -15.01
CA PHE A 834 -16.92 62.58 -15.35
C PHE A 834 -17.87 63.32 -16.29
N SER A 835 -18.54 64.36 -15.80
CA SER A 835 -19.43 65.22 -16.60
C SER A 835 -18.69 66.36 -17.30
N GLU A 836 -17.49 66.72 -16.82
CA GLU A 836 -16.64 67.79 -17.36
C GLU A 836 -15.23 67.23 -17.62
N PRO A 837 -14.49 67.74 -18.64
CA PRO A 837 -13.17 67.24 -19.01
C PRO A 837 -12.05 67.54 -17.98
N ASP A 838 -12.34 68.32 -16.95
CA ASP A 838 -11.37 68.71 -15.91
C ASP A 838 -11.15 67.58 -14.89
N CYS A 839 -10.07 66.82 -15.05
CA CYS A 839 -9.68 65.74 -14.14
C CYS A 839 -8.21 65.86 -13.68
N VAL A 840 -7.94 65.36 -12.47
CA VAL A 840 -6.59 65.24 -11.91
C VAL A 840 -6.19 63.77 -11.93
N CYS A 841 -4.95 63.46 -12.32
CA CYS A 841 -4.46 62.08 -12.34
C CYS A 841 -3.64 61.77 -11.09
N LEU A 842 -4.04 60.72 -10.36
CA LEU A 842 -3.24 60.17 -9.26
C LEU A 842 -2.03 59.37 -9.80
N PRO A 843 -0.98 59.15 -8.98
CA PRO A 843 0.13 58.26 -9.33
C PRO A 843 -0.41 56.91 -9.83
N GLY A 844 -0.03 56.50 -11.04
CA GLY A 844 -0.60 55.33 -11.73
C GLY A 844 -1.59 55.65 -12.86
N GLY A 845 -1.84 56.92 -13.18
CA GLY A 845 -2.63 57.32 -14.36
C GLY A 845 -4.14 57.19 -14.16
N VAL A 846 -4.61 57.20 -12.91
CA VAL A 846 -6.04 57.09 -12.56
C VAL A 846 -6.66 58.49 -12.49
N PRO A 847 -7.67 58.80 -13.34
CA PRO A 847 -8.35 60.09 -13.28
C PRO A 847 -9.28 60.15 -12.05
N VAL A 848 -9.27 61.31 -11.37
CA VAL A 848 -10.19 61.66 -10.28
C VAL A 848 -10.70 63.09 -10.48
N HIS A 849 -11.88 63.40 -9.95
CA HIS A 849 -12.37 64.79 -9.99
C HIS A 849 -11.44 65.70 -9.21
N THR A 850 -11.26 66.93 -9.70
CA THR A 850 -10.45 67.98 -9.04
C THR A 850 -10.84 68.15 -7.57
N HIS A 851 -12.14 68.12 -7.26
CA HIS A 851 -12.66 68.23 -5.90
C HIS A 851 -12.31 67.02 -5.02
N CYS A 852 -12.41 65.80 -5.55
CA CYS A 852 -12.06 64.59 -4.80
C CYS A 852 -10.56 64.51 -4.48
N ALA A 853 -9.70 64.99 -5.39
CA ALA A 853 -8.27 65.11 -5.15
C ALA A 853 -7.97 66.13 -4.03
N ALA A 854 -8.63 67.30 -4.06
CA ALA A 854 -8.48 68.32 -3.03
C ALA A 854 -8.90 67.81 -1.64
N GLN A 855 -10.01 67.07 -1.53
CA GLN A 855 -10.46 66.49 -0.26
C GLN A 855 -9.48 65.45 0.33
N ARG A 856 -8.79 64.67 -0.52
CA ARG A 856 -7.78 63.71 -0.08
C ARG A 856 -6.54 64.39 0.51
N VAL A 857 -6.05 65.46 -0.13
CA VAL A 857 -4.91 66.24 0.39
C VAL A 857 -5.22 66.85 1.76
N VAL A 858 -6.47 67.26 2.00
CA VAL A 858 -6.90 67.74 3.31
C VAL A 858 -6.94 66.62 4.37
N ARG A 859 -7.34 65.38 3.99
CA ARG A 859 -7.35 64.22 4.90
C ARG A 859 -5.96 63.66 5.21
N ASP A 860 -5.03 63.74 4.27
CA ASP A 860 -3.66 63.23 4.41
C ASP A 860 -2.66 64.31 4.90
N SER A 861 -3.13 65.51 5.24
CA SER A 861 -2.31 66.52 5.93
C SER A 861 -2.07 66.12 7.40
N PRO A 862 -0.82 66.18 7.91
CA PRO A 862 -0.46 65.69 9.24
C PRO A 862 -1.06 66.52 10.38
N THR A 863 -1.67 67.67 10.08
CA THR A 863 -2.18 68.65 11.06
C THR A 863 -3.55 68.30 11.67
N ARG A 864 -4.24 67.23 11.25
CA ARG A 864 -5.51 66.80 11.89
C ARG A 864 -5.45 65.48 12.67
N ARG A 865 -4.31 64.78 12.69
CA ARG A 865 -4.15 63.54 13.50
C ARG A 865 -3.89 63.79 15.00
N GLN A 866 -3.91 65.04 15.48
CA GLN A 866 -3.65 65.38 16.89
C GLN A 866 -4.82 66.04 17.65
N LEU A 867 -6.03 66.15 17.08
CA LEU A 867 -7.17 66.81 17.76
C LEU A 867 -8.45 65.97 17.83
N ALA A 868 -8.31 64.65 18.00
CA ALA A 868 -9.45 63.77 18.31
C ALA A 868 -9.16 62.83 19.49
N ASN A 869 -8.35 63.29 20.45
CA ASN A 869 -8.17 62.67 21.76
C ASN A 869 -8.00 63.77 22.81
N SER A 870 -9.12 64.37 23.26
CA SER A 870 -9.31 64.87 24.63
C SER A 870 -10.63 65.61 24.76
N ASN A 871 -11.38 65.23 25.80
CA ASN A 871 -12.44 65.97 26.50
C ASN A 871 -13.84 65.96 25.84
N ASN A 872 -14.95 65.68 26.54
CA ASN A 872 -15.18 65.48 27.97
C ASN A 872 -16.57 64.84 28.19
N HIS A 873 -16.69 64.16 29.33
CA HIS A 873 -17.89 64.06 30.19
C HIS A 873 -19.07 64.96 29.84
N THR A 874 -20.20 64.37 29.44
CA THR A 874 -21.45 64.17 30.22
C THR A 874 -22.44 63.40 29.36
#